data_AF-A0ABD3GFG1-F1
#
_entry.id   AF-A0ABD3GFG1-F1
#
_cell.length_a   1.000
_cell.length_b   1.000
_cell.length_c   1.000
_cell.angle_alpha   90.00
_cell.angle_beta   90.00
_cell.angle_gamma   90.00
#
_symmetry.space_group_name_H-M   'P 1'
#
loop_
_entity.id
_entity.type
_entity.pdbx_description
1 polymer ?
#
loop_
_entity_poly.entity_id
_entity_poly.type
_entity_poly.pdbx_seq_one_letter_code
_entity_poly.pdbx_strand_id
1 'polypeptide(L)'
;MGKGKSNETFTHHHENGKSLEVALDLTRGSGSPTDPWKQPGSNYPSTPGLLAMDDMQMFSHIVPFQNPAEGTPDAGLGAFEYELFKLQQPHDKDVSEQKRQLALSVTRRFFGRMKANFLGFQTVINPSYSHLADFLDCHVNNAGDPFATGSYLSQAKFMERAVLDYFAALWRAEWPHDVRTQKADDSSKMMLVAAPENPTSYWGFVLSMGCTEGTLYGMWNGRDYLSGKIMLTDGHLAGKCLLECHTNGYHSNGHSNGNGKAGSYSVNADPERAIVEKLTGTVLRSPTKESRTPICFYSSASHYSIRKAMVILKIKTFHKVATKLNFPAPKGFNSWPTEVPSNEDGSVNVQSLAVLVEEFAKRGYPALICFNYGSTFKGAYDDVGKAADLLLPIFHRHNLLNRSFYYIDENGEKRLVKRHGFWFHVDGALGATYMPFLKMAHTNQMLDSDVHIPEFDFGLRGRKTEHYDYSDIEVVNSIAMSGHKWIGCPVPTGVYMTKTKYQIMPREKPSYIHTLDTTLAGSRSGLASAFMWDYFSRHSFDDMMEKAAHCHRMATTTLAGKLRALNDLVERRDLHPNLSPSSLWVCHSPLSLAVIFRRPNKAIMQKYVLCGEEDFRHGEARKLTHVYAMEHVTLQLVDRLIHDLSQDGAFDLYE
;
A
#
# COMPACT_ATOMS: atom_id res chain seq x y z
N MET A 1 63.05 5.23 -16.17
CA MET A 1 62.94 4.06 -17.07
C MET A 1 61.89 3.16 -16.45
N GLY A 2 60.62 3.20 -16.87
CA GLY A 2 60.03 2.51 -18.03
C GLY A 2 58.99 1.52 -17.48
N LYS A 3 57.72 1.91 -17.33
CA LYS A 3 56.55 1.68 -18.21
C LYS A 3 56.00 0.24 -18.20
N GLY A 4 54.71 0.14 -17.89
CA GLY A 4 53.83 -1.01 -18.13
C GLY A 4 52.39 -0.72 -17.69
N LYS A 5 51.68 0.15 -18.42
CA LYS A 5 50.23 0.36 -18.33
C LYS A 5 49.55 -0.56 -19.36
N SER A 6 48.51 -1.28 -18.98
CA SER A 6 47.53 -1.88 -19.90
C SER A 6 46.25 -1.06 -19.86
N ASN A 7 46.06 -0.22 -20.88
CA ASN A 7 44.77 0.34 -21.24
C ASN A 7 44.11 -0.65 -22.21
N GLU A 8 42.91 -1.13 -21.90
CA GLU A 8 42.02 -1.69 -22.91
C GLU A 8 41.14 -0.57 -23.46
N THR A 9 41.44 -0.16 -24.68
CA THR A 9 40.64 0.74 -25.51
C THR A 9 39.62 -0.08 -26.30
N PHE A 10 38.32 0.13 -26.04
CA PHE A 10 37.28 -0.16 -27.03
C PHE A 10 37.13 1.06 -27.95
N THR A 11 37.60 0.93 -29.19
CA THR A 11 37.40 1.92 -30.25
C THR A 11 36.09 1.63 -30.99
N HIS A 12 35.09 2.48 -30.81
CA HIS A 12 34.00 2.65 -31.78
C HIS A 12 34.31 3.88 -32.64
N HIS A 13 34.41 3.68 -33.95
CA HIS A 13 34.42 4.77 -34.92
C HIS A 13 33.01 5.36 -35.07
N HIS A 14 32.87 6.66 -34.85
CA HIS A 14 31.87 7.48 -35.54
C HIS A 14 32.37 8.93 -35.66
N GLU A 15 32.27 9.46 -36.88
CA GLU A 15 32.59 10.83 -37.27
C GLU A 15 31.59 11.84 -36.67
N ASN A 16 32.15 12.99 -36.24
CA ASN A 16 31.55 14.32 -36.09
C ASN A 16 30.21 14.46 -35.33
N GLY A 17 30.31 14.87 -34.06
CA GLY A 17 29.21 15.57 -33.38
C GLY A 17 29.32 15.65 -31.86
N LYS A 18 30.34 16.33 -31.33
CA LYS A 18 30.50 16.77 -29.91
C LYS A 18 29.86 15.85 -28.85
N SER A 19 30.57 14.81 -28.44
CA SER A 19 30.32 14.17 -27.14
C SER A 19 30.71 15.16 -26.03
N LEU A 20 29.74 15.54 -25.19
CA LEU A 20 30.06 16.04 -23.86
C LEU A 20 30.58 14.83 -23.07
N GLU A 21 31.89 14.61 -23.06
CA GLU A 21 32.51 13.77 -22.04
C GLU A 21 32.46 14.52 -20.71
N VAL A 22 31.39 14.32 -19.94
CA VAL A 22 31.42 14.57 -18.51
C VAL A 22 32.20 13.41 -17.89
N ALA A 23 33.53 13.47 -17.96
CA ALA A 23 34.37 12.63 -17.13
C ALA A 23 34.15 13.10 -15.68
N LEU A 24 33.40 12.33 -14.89
CA LEU A 24 33.38 12.47 -13.44
C LEU A 24 34.78 12.13 -12.93
N ASP A 25 35.59 13.16 -12.73
CA ASP A 25 36.89 13.07 -12.08
C ASP A 25 36.67 12.73 -10.60
N LEU A 26 36.59 11.42 -10.31
CA LEU A 26 36.44 10.86 -8.96
C LEU A 26 37.70 11.02 -8.09
N THR A 27 38.74 11.72 -8.58
CA THR A 27 40.05 11.82 -7.91
C THR A 27 40.29 13.13 -7.17
N ARG A 28 39.35 14.09 -7.23
CA ARG A 28 39.49 15.37 -6.52
C ARG A 28 39.08 15.24 -5.06
N GLY A 29 40.03 15.54 -4.16
CA GLY A 29 39.79 15.56 -2.72
C GLY A 29 38.76 16.61 -2.27
N SER A 30 38.29 16.43 -1.03
CA SER A 30 37.28 17.23 -0.35
C SER A 30 37.62 18.72 -0.39
N GLY A 31 37.00 19.46 -1.31
CA GLY A 31 37.23 20.90 -1.49
C GLY A 31 36.82 21.45 -2.85
N SER A 32 36.66 20.60 -3.88
CA SER A 32 36.09 21.03 -5.16
C SER A 32 34.56 21.21 -5.04
N PRO A 33 33.96 22.27 -5.62
CA PRO A 33 32.49 22.41 -5.71
C PRO A 33 31.81 21.20 -6.39
N THR A 34 32.59 20.47 -7.18
CA THR A 34 32.21 19.30 -7.98
C THR A 34 32.62 17.96 -7.36
N ASP A 35 33.16 17.90 -6.14
CA ASP A 35 33.47 16.63 -5.48
C ASP A 35 32.15 15.86 -5.26
N PRO A 36 31.99 14.65 -5.83
CA PRO A 36 30.78 13.85 -5.61
C PRO A 36 30.69 13.28 -4.18
N TRP A 37 31.79 13.29 -3.40
CA TRP A 37 31.91 12.68 -2.07
C TRP A 37 31.92 13.72 -0.94
N LYS A 38 31.08 14.75 -1.06
CA LYS A 38 30.90 15.77 -0.02
C LYS A 38 30.61 15.10 1.33
N GLN A 39 31.26 15.58 2.39
CA GLN A 39 30.88 15.21 3.75
C GLN A 39 29.77 16.14 4.21
N PRO A 40 28.52 15.65 4.34
CA PRO A 40 27.40 16.45 4.82
C PRO A 40 27.61 16.93 6.27
N GLY A 41 28.50 16.28 7.03
CA GLY A 41 28.89 16.69 8.38
C GLY A 41 27.69 16.76 9.33
N SER A 42 27.67 17.79 10.18
CA SER A 42 26.60 18.08 11.15
C SER A 42 25.26 18.52 10.54
N ASN A 43 25.14 18.58 9.20
CA ASN A 43 23.90 18.95 8.54
C ASN A 43 22.89 17.80 8.45
N TYR A 44 23.29 16.56 8.78
CA TYR A 44 22.32 15.47 8.90
C TYR A 44 21.57 15.54 10.22
N PRO A 45 20.26 15.21 10.21
CA PRO A 45 19.50 15.09 11.44
C PRO A 45 20.05 13.92 12.28
N SER A 46 20.23 14.14 13.58
CA SER A 46 20.48 13.05 14.52
C SER A 46 19.25 12.16 14.67
N THR A 47 19.47 10.87 14.91
CA THR A 47 18.45 9.86 15.16
C THR A 47 18.18 9.78 16.66
N PRO A 48 17.02 10.26 17.15
CA PRO A 48 16.76 10.30 18.59
C PRO A 48 16.87 8.93 19.23
N GLY A 49 17.73 8.81 20.23
CA GLY A 49 17.92 7.59 21.00
C GLY A 49 18.76 6.50 20.32
N LEU A 50 19.36 6.74 19.14
CA LEU A 50 20.29 5.81 18.48
C LEU A 50 21.54 5.58 19.34
N LEU A 51 22.15 6.67 19.80
CA LEU A 51 23.34 6.65 20.65
C LEU A 51 22.96 6.94 22.11
N ALA A 52 23.30 6.03 23.03
CA ALA A 52 23.34 6.28 24.46
C ALA A 52 24.69 6.90 24.87
N MET A 53 24.82 7.42 26.10
CA MET A 53 26.10 7.96 26.59
C MET A 53 27.22 6.92 26.60
N ASP A 54 26.92 5.69 26.98
CA ASP A 54 27.89 4.59 26.93
C ASP A 54 28.32 4.27 25.48
N ASP A 55 27.39 4.39 24.51
CA ASP A 55 27.71 4.29 23.09
C ASP A 55 28.68 5.42 22.69
N MET A 56 28.48 6.65 23.13
CA MET A 56 29.39 7.75 22.77
C MET A 56 30.78 7.62 23.42
N GLN A 57 30.84 7.19 24.69
CA GLN A 57 32.10 6.99 25.41
C GLN A 57 32.97 5.89 24.78
N MET A 58 32.35 4.78 24.36
CA MET A 58 33.03 3.67 23.68
C MET A 58 33.74 4.09 22.37
N PHE A 59 33.38 5.22 21.77
CA PHE A 59 33.82 5.65 20.43
C PHE A 59 34.53 7.00 20.42
N SER A 60 34.75 7.59 21.60
CA SER A 60 35.44 8.88 21.77
C SER A 60 36.84 8.95 21.13
N HIS A 61 37.45 7.80 20.84
CA HIS A 61 38.73 7.65 20.15
C HIS A 61 38.63 7.61 18.61
N ILE A 62 37.42 7.47 18.05
CA ILE A 62 37.16 7.37 16.60
C ILE A 62 36.68 8.74 16.07
N VAL A 63 35.80 9.40 16.80
CA VAL A 63 35.35 10.76 16.53
C VAL A 63 35.50 11.55 17.85
N PRO A 64 36.33 12.61 17.90
CA PRO A 64 36.47 13.40 19.11
C PRO A 64 35.12 14.03 19.48
N PHE A 65 34.53 13.56 20.59
CA PHE A 65 33.28 14.06 21.15
C PHE A 65 33.60 15.02 22.30
N GLN A 66 33.23 16.29 22.18
CA GLN A 66 33.24 17.23 23.31
C GLN A 66 31.92 17.10 24.08
N ASN A 67 32.01 16.81 25.37
CA ASN A 67 30.85 16.67 26.25
C ASN A 67 29.99 17.96 26.22
N PRO A 68 28.73 17.92 25.76
CA PRO A 68 27.95 19.14 25.65
C PRO A 68 27.45 19.58 27.03
N ALA A 69 27.88 20.76 27.46
CA ALA A 69 27.12 21.54 28.44
C ALA A 69 25.76 21.93 27.83
N GLU A 70 24.76 22.11 28.70
CA GLU A 70 23.35 22.33 28.39
C GLU A 70 23.09 23.27 27.20
N GLY A 71 22.39 22.77 26.17
CA GLY A 71 21.66 23.62 25.21
C GLY A 71 22.26 23.82 23.81
N THR A 72 22.51 22.74 23.05
CA THR A 72 22.05 22.49 21.65
C THR A 72 22.74 21.21 21.10
N PRO A 73 22.17 20.00 21.32
CA PRO A 73 22.86 18.72 21.11
C PRO A 73 22.84 18.14 19.67
N ASP A 74 21.87 18.53 18.83
CA ASP A 74 21.50 17.72 17.65
C ASP A 74 22.55 17.71 16.52
N ALA A 75 23.28 18.81 16.31
CA ALA A 75 24.26 18.92 15.22
C ALA A 75 25.51 18.06 15.44
N GLY A 76 25.96 17.93 16.69
CA GLY A 76 27.12 17.11 17.06
C GLY A 76 26.81 15.61 17.00
N LEU A 77 25.58 15.22 17.39
CA LEU A 77 25.11 13.83 17.32
C LEU A 77 24.96 13.35 15.88
N GLY A 78 24.36 14.16 14.99
CA GLY A 78 24.21 13.79 13.58
C GLY A 78 25.54 13.56 12.87
N ALA A 79 26.56 14.38 13.16
CA ALA A 79 27.91 14.17 12.63
C ALA A 79 28.54 12.85 13.13
N PHE A 80 28.34 12.54 14.41
CA PHE A 80 28.84 11.30 15.01
C PHE A 80 28.17 10.06 14.42
N GLU A 81 26.85 10.09 14.26
CA GLU A 81 26.08 9.03 13.59
C GLU A 81 26.56 8.83 12.16
N TYR A 82 26.77 9.91 11.40
CA TYR A 82 27.29 9.82 10.05
C TYR A 82 28.65 9.11 10.01
N GLU A 83 29.59 9.53 10.86
CA GLU A 83 30.92 8.91 10.88
C GLU A 83 30.87 7.44 11.28
N LEU A 84 29.97 7.03 12.18
CA LEU A 84 29.76 5.64 12.55
C LEU A 84 29.33 4.77 11.35
N PHE A 85 28.38 5.26 10.56
CA PHE A 85 27.79 4.52 9.44
C PHE A 85 28.39 4.87 8.07
N LYS A 86 29.40 5.73 8.02
CA LYS A 86 30.08 6.16 6.79
C LYS A 86 30.63 4.96 6.02
N LEU A 87 30.18 4.81 4.78
CA LEU A 87 30.68 3.82 3.81
C LEU A 87 31.99 4.28 3.18
N GLN A 88 32.71 3.34 2.56
CA GLN A 88 33.98 3.57 1.89
C GLN A 88 33.85 4.64 0.79
N GLN A 89 34.75 5.62 0.79
CA GLN A 89 34.97 6.57 -0.30
C GLN A 89 36.22 6.16 -1.11
N PRO A 90 36.43 6.65 -2.36
CA PRO A 90 37.48 6.16 -3.26
C PRO A 90 38.93 6.21 -2.73
N HIS A 91 39.19 7.02 -1.69
CA HIS A 91 40.51 7.15 -1.07
C HIS A 91 40.59 6.55 0.34
N ASP A 92 39.48 5.99 0.84
CA ASP A 92 39.41 5.38 2.17
C ASP A 92 39.86 3.91 2.09
N LYS A 93 40.47 3.42 3.18
CA LYS A 93 40.61 1.97 3.41
C LYS A 93 39.22 1.35 3.60
N ASP A 94 39.14 0.04 3.44
CA ASP A 94 37.92 -0.72 3.74
C ASP A 94 37.43 -0.39 5.17
N VAL A 95 36.11 -0.37 5.34
CA VAL A 95 35.49 -0.22 6.65
C VAL A 95 35.97 -1.37 7.55
N SER A 96 36.69 -1.05 8.61
CA SER A 96 37.29 -2.07 9.48
C SER A 96 36.23 -2.97 10.11
N GLU A 97 36.58 -4.25 10.32
CA GLU A 97 35.72 -5.21 11.01
C GLU A 97 35.22 -4.66 12.36
N GLN A 98 36.12 -4.05 13.12
CA GLN A 98 35.82 -3.45 14.41
C GLN A 98 34.73 -2.36 14.28
N LYS A 99 34.88 -1.43 13.33
CA LYS A 99 33.88 -0.38 13.09
C LYS A 99 32.54 -0.98 12.68
N ARG A 100 32.54 -2.00 11.81
CA ARG A 100 31.32 -2.68 11.37
C ARG A 100 30.59 -3.39 12.51
N GLN A 101 31.29 -4.20 13.31
CA GLN A 101 30.70 -4.90 14.46
C GLN A 101 30.13 -3.95 15.49
N LEU A 102 30.81 -2.83 15.68
CA LEU A 102 30.43 -1.81 16.63
C LEU A 102 29.22 -0.99 16.14
N ALA A 103 29.13 -0.63 14.86
CA ALA A 103 27.92 -0.05 14.28
C ALA A 103 26.70 -0.98 14.39
N LEU A 104 26.91 -2.29 14.16
CA LEU A 104 25.87 -3.31 14.34
C LEU A 104 25.46 -3.47 15.81
N SER A 105 26.36 -3.35 16.78
CA SER A 105 26.03 -3.47 18.20
C SER A 105 25.19 -2.26 18.68
N VAL A 106 25.54 -1.05 18.27
CA VAL A 106 24.74 0.17 18.50
C VAL A 106 23.33 -0.01 17.93
N THR A 107 23.24 -0.46 16.67
CA THR A 107 21.97 -0.69 15.99
C THR A 107 21.11 -1.73 16.73
N ARG A 108 21.69 -2.83 17.20
CA ARG A 108 20.98 -3.85 18.01
C ARG A 108 20.46 -3.28 19.33
N ARG A 109 21.27 -2.50 20.05
CA ARG A 109 20.86 -1.83 21.29
C ARG A 109 19.72 -0.84 21.05
N PHE A 110 19.82 -0.03 20.01
CA PHE A 110 18.78 0.90 19.60
C PHE A 110 17.45 0.19 19.33
N PHE A 111 17.44 -0.84 18.47
CA PHE A 111 16.22 -1.59 18.20
C PHE A 111 15.69 -2.32 19.44
N GLY A 112 16.55 -2.80 20.34
CA GLY A 112 16.14 -3.35 21.63
C GLY A 112 15.39 -2.33 22.49
N ARG A 113 15.88 -1.08 22.55
CA ARG A 113 15.19 0.02 23.27
C ARG A 113 13.86 0.39 22.62
N MET A 114 13.82 0.50 21.29
CA MET A 114 12.57 0.79 20.56
C MET A 114 11.51 -0.29 20.84
N LYS A 115 11.89 -1.56 20.72
CA LYS A 115 11.03 -2.73 21.00
C LYS A 115 10.42 -2.74 22.40
N ALA A 116 11.17 -2.31 23.42
CA ALA A 116 10.74 -2.35 24.81
C ALA A 116 9.64 -1.35 25.18
N ASN A 117 9.46 -0.29 24.37
CA ASN A 117 8.55 0.82 24.66
C ASN A 117 7.60 1.16 23.50
N PHE A 118 7.65 0.44 22.38
CA PHE A 118 6.90 0.78 21.17
C PHE A 118 5.38 0.73 21.37
N LEU A 119 4.70 1.86 21.20
CA LEU A 119 3.24 1.96 21.38
C LEU A 119 2.53 2.75 20.29
N GLY A 120 3.22 3.63 19.56
CA GLY A 120 2.59 4.64 18.72
C GLY A 120 2.21 4.26 17.31
N PHE A 121 2.46 3.03 16.87
CA PHE A 121 2.14 2.60 15.50
C PHE A 121 1.57 1.18 15.50
N GLN A 122 0.76 0.90 14.49
CA GLN A 122 0.02 -0.35 14.31
C GLN A 122 0.90 -1.50 13.77
N THR A 123 2.04 -1.73 14.40
CA THR A 123 3.02 -2.76 14.03
C THR A 123 3.37 -3.61 15.24
N VAL A 124 3.29 -4.93 15.11
CA VAL A 124 3.93 -5.86 16.05
C VAL A 124 5.44 -5.74 15.89
N ILE A 125 6.12 -5.19 16.91
CA ILE A 125 7.54 -4.81 16.83
C ILE A 125 8.50 -5.95 17.23
N ASN A 126 7.96 -7.01 17.85
CA ASN A 126 8.73 -8.13 18.42
C ASN A 126 8.50 -9.44 17.65
N PRO A 127 8.81 -9.51 16.35
CA PRO A 127 8.58 -10.73 15.61
C PRO A 127 9.62 -11.81 15.94
N SER A 128 9.17 -13.06 15.83
CA SER A 128 9.98 -14.26 16.09
C SER A 128 10.19 -15.03 14.79
N TYR A 129 11.27 -14.70 14.07
CA TYR A 129 11.64 -15.32 12.78
C TYR A 129 13.11 -15.74 12.70
N SER A 130 13.83 -15.81 13.84
CA SER A 130 15.26 -16.19 13.83
C SER A 130 15.51 -17.60 13.32
N HIS A 131 14.52 -18.49 13.39
CA HIS A 131 14.57 -19.84 12.82
C HIS A 131 14.52 -19.86 11.29
N LEU A 132 14.22 -18.74 10.64
CA LEU A 132 14.30 -18.56 9.19
C LEU A 132 15.63 -17.91 8.76
N ALA A 133 16.62 -17.80 9.65
CA ALA A 133 17.90 -17.14 9.33
C ALA A 133 18.61 -17.76 8.12
N ASP A 134 18.49 -19.08 7.92
CA ASP A 134 19.11 -19.77 6.79
C ASP A 134 18.53 -19.31 5.42
N PHE A 135 17.32 -18.74 5.41
CA PHE A 135 16.75 -18.13 4.19
C PHE A 135 17.43 -16.80 3.83
N LEU A 136 18.16 -16.15 4.75
CA LEU A 136 18.88 -14.90 4.48
C LEU A 136 20.07 -15.11 3.54
N ASP A 137 20.60 -16.33 3.48
CA ASP A 137 21.64 -16.73 2.52
C ASP A 137 21.06 -17.30 1.21
N CYS A 138 19.73 -17.20 1.02
CA CYS A 138 19.05 -17.60 -0.21
C CYS A 138 18.58 -16.37 -1.01
N HIS A 139 18.94 -16.28 -2.29
CA HIS A 139 18.38 -15.27 -3.18
C HIS A 139 17.03 -15.75 -3.75
N VAL A 140 15.94 -15.43 -3.03
CA VAL A 140 14.58 -15.85 -3.40
C VAL A 140 13.81 -14.74 -4.11
N ASN A 141 13.42 -14.96 -5.37
CA ASN A 141 12.70 -13.99 -6.20
C ASN A 141 11.44 -14.61 -6.83
N ASN A 142 10.27 -14.14 -6.41
CA ASN A 142 8.97 -14.60 -6.92
C ASN A 142 8.56 -13.90 -8.23
N ALA A 143 9.50 -13.61 -9.13
CA ALA A 143 9.24 -12.83 -10.35
C ALA A 143 8.03 -13.34 -11.16
N GLY A 144 7.20 -12.39 -11.60
CA GLY A 144 5.97 -12.62 -12.38
C GLY A 144 4.80 -13.22 -11.57
N ASP A 145 3.78 -13.68 -12.28
CA ASP A 145 2.51 -14.10 -11.69
C ASP A 145 2.64 -15.28 -10.69
N PRO A 146 1.95 -15.25 -9.53
CA PRO A 146 2.06 -16.31 -8.50
C PRO A 146 1.61 -17.71 -8.94
N PHE A 147 0.73 -17.78 -9.95
CA PHE A 147 0.11 -19.01 -10.43
C PHE A 147 0.73 -19.53 -11.73
N ALA A 148 1.76 -18.84 -12.25
CA ALA A 148 2.53 -19.29 -13.40
C ALA A 148 3.95 -19.73 -12.99
N THR A 149 4.36 -20.89 -13.49
CA THR A 149 5.76 -21.35 -13.38
C THR A 149 6.60 -20.56 -14.37
N GLY A 150 7.51 -19.74 -13.85
CA GLY A 150 8.47 -18.98 -14.67
C GLY A 150 9.81 -19.67 -14.80
N SER A 151 10.73 -19.05 -15.54
CA SER A 151 12.11 -19.52 -15.71
C SER A 151 12.99 -19.33 -14.46
N TYR A 152 12.65 -18.39 -13.58
CA TYR A 152 13.39 -18.16 -12.35
C TYR A 152 12.97 -19.19 -11.27
N LEU A 153 13.78 -20.23 -11.11
CA LEU A 153 13.45 -21.37 -10.24
C LEU A 153 13.74 -21.15 -8.75
N SER A 154 14.61 -20.19 -8.40
CA SER A 154 14.88 -19.82 -7.00
C SER A 154 13.75 -18.93 -6.44
N GLN A 155 12.57 -19.53 -6.26
CA GLN A 155 11.33 -18.84 -5.92
C GLN A 155 10.54 -19.58 -4.85
N ALA A 156 9.67 -18.85 -4.14
CA ALA A 156 8.78 -19.33 -3.09
C ALA A 156 7.29 -19.06 -3.41
N LYS A 157 6.89 -19.10 -4.70
CA LYS A 157 5.50 -18.98 -5.17
C LYS A 157 4.59 -20.07 -4.60
N PHE A 158 5.13 -21.22 -4.20
CA PHE A 158 4.36 -22.26 -3.53
C PHE A 158 3.90 -21.84 -2.12
N MET A 159 4.78 -21.18 -1.35
CA MET A 159 4.39 -20.56 -0.07
C MET A 159 3.44 -19.39 -0.32
N GLU A 160 3.71 -18.59 -1.35
CA GLU A 160 2.86 -17.48 -1.75
C GLU A 160 1.42 -17.94 -2.02
N ARG A 161 1.22 -18.97 -2.83
CA ARG A 161 -0.12 -19.51 -3.12
C ARG A 161 -0.83 -20.02 -1.88
N ALA A 162 -0.13 -20.69 -0.95
CA ALA A 162 -0.71 -21.11 0.31
C ALA A 162 -1.18 -19.91 1.17
N VAL A 163 -0.40 -18.83 1.20
CA VAL A 163 -0.81 -17.57 1.86
C VAL A 163 -2.04 -16.97 1.17
N LEU A 164 -2.06 -16.95 -0.16
CA LEU A 164 -3.17 -16.41 -0.93
C LEU A 164 -4.45 -17.22 -0.75
N ASP A 165 -4.38 -18.56 -0.77
CA ASP A 165 -5.51 -19.45 -0.50
C ASP A 165 -6.06 -19.23 0.91
N TYR A 166 -5.18 -19.06 1.91
CA TYR A 166 -5.58 -18.75 3.28
C TYR A 166 -6.39 -17.46 3.36
N PHE A 167 -5.91 -16.38 2.74
CA PHE A 167 -6.63 -15.10 2.72
C PHE A 167 -7.87 -15.12 1.84
N ALA A 168 -7.88 -15.90 0.76
CA ALA A 168 -9.05 -16.07 -0.09
C ALA A 168 -10.18 -16.72 0.72
N ALA A 169 -9.89 -17.78 1.47
CA ALA A 169 -10.85 -18.39 2.38
C ALA A 169 -11.27 -17.43 3.51
N LEU A 170 -10.31 -16.75 4.15
CA LEU A 170 -10.57 -15.82 5.26
C LEU A 170 -11.46 -14.64 4.85
N TRP A 171 -11.32 -14.16 3.61
CA TRP A 171 -12.11 -13.06 3.03
C TRP A 171 -13.30 -13.53 2.21
N ARG A 172 -13.70 -14.80 2.35
CA ARG A 172 -14.86 -15.40 1.66
C ARG A 172 -14.81 -15.20 0.13
N ALA A 173 -13.62 -15.17 -0.45
CA ALA A 173 -13.43 -15.21 -1.89
C ALA A 173 -13.68 -16.63 -2.40
N GLU A 174 -14.02 -16.75 -3.68
CA GLU A 174 -14.15 -18.06 -4.33
C GLU A 174 -12.76 -18.62 -4.65
N TRP A 175 -12.45 -19.81 -4.14
CA TRP A 175 -11.14 -20.48 -4.26
C TRP A 175 -11.34 -21.96 -4.60
N PRO A 176 -10.37 -22.63 -5.28
CA PRO A 176 -9.05 -22.14 -5.69
C PRO A 176 -9.09 -21.14 -6.86
N HIS A 177 -7.98 -20.44 -7.11
CA HIS A 177 -7.82 -19.59 -8.29
C HIS A 177 -7.91 -20.40 -9.59
N ASP A 178 -8.64 -19.87 -10.57
CA ASP A 178 -8.68 -20.43 -11.92
C ASP A 178 -7.43 -20.05 -12.72
N VAL A 179 -6.51 -21.00 -12.84
CA VAL A 179 -5.23 -20.85 -13.54
C VAL A 179 -5.33 -20.81 -15.07
N ARG A 180 -6.52 -20.94 -15.67
CA ARG A 180 -6.65 -20.99 -17.15
C ARG A 180 -6.11 -19.74 -17.82
N THR A 181 -6.28 -18.59 -17.19
CA THR A 181 -5.71 -17.33 -17.70
C THR A 181 -4.18 -17.34 -17.73
N GLN A 182 -3.52 -18.33 -17.10
CA GLN A 182 -2.06 -18.44 -17.03
C GLN A 182 -1.52 -19.50 -17.99
N LYS A 183 -2.40 -20.22 -18.70
CA LYS A 183 -2.04 -21.20 -19.72
C LYS A 183 -2.12 -20.58 -21.11
N ALA A 184 -1.19 -20.97 -21.98
CA ALA A 184 -1.35 -20.76 -23.41
C ALA A 184 -2.56 -21.58 -23.90
N ASP A 185 -3.36 -21.00 -24.80
CA ASP A 185 -4.43 -21.76 -25.46
C ASP A 185 -3.87 -22.47 -26.69
N ASP A 186 -3.59 -23.77 -26.54
CA ASP A 186 -3.07 -24.66 -27.59
C ASP A 186 -3.97 -24.72 -28.84
N SER A 187 -5.25 -24.31 -28.72
CA SER A 187 -6.22 -24.33 -29.82
C SER A 187 -6.26 -23.04 -30.64
N SER A 188 -5.49 -22.02 -30.25
CA SER A 188 -5.53 -20.70 -30.89
C SER A 188 -4.15 -20.28 -31.41
N LYS A 189 -4.12 -19.75 -32.65
CA LYS A 189 -2.88 -19.20 -33.23
C LYS A 189 -2.42 -17.88 -32.57
N MET A 190 -3.20 -17.28 -31.66
CA MET A 190 -2.94 -15.93 -31.13
C MET A 190 -3.78 -15.50 -29.90
N MET A 191 -4.47 -16.39 -29.16
CA MET A 191 -5.04 -15.99 -27.87
C MET A 191 -3.94 -15.93 -26.81
N LEU A 192 -3.77 -14.76 -26.18
CA LEU A 192 -2.72 -14.54 -25.18
C LEU A 192 -2.90 -15.45 -23.96
N VAL A 193 -4.15 -15.79 -23.62
CA VAL A 193 -4.54 -16.60 -22.45
C VAL A 193 -5.84 -17.35 -22.73
N ALA A 194 -6.04 -18.51 -22.10
CA ALA A 194 -7.32 -19.22 -22.16
C ALA A 194 -8.41 -18.49 -21.35
N ALA A 195 -9.66 -18.57 -21.80
CA ALA A 195 -10.80 -18.04 -21.04
C ALA A 195 -10.93 -18.78 -19.69
N PRO A 196 -11.21 -18.07 -18.59
CA PRO A 196 -11.44 -18.72 -17.31
C PRO A 196 -12.74 -19.55 -17.35
N GLU A 197 -12.72 -20.72 -16.71
CA GLU A 197 -13.90 -21.48 -16.31
C GLU A 197 -14.65 -20.74 -15.20
N ASN A 198 -13.91 -20.18 -14.25
CA ASN A 198 -14.45 -19.50 -13.09
C ASN A 198 -13.96 -18.04 -13.01
N PRO A 199 -14.65 -17.10 -13.67
CA PRO A 199 -14.28 -15.69 -13.65
C PRO A 199 -14.46 -15.02 -12.27
N THR A 200 -15.20 -15.62 -11.34
CA THR A 200 -15.45 -15.09 -9.99
C THR A 200 -14.45 -15.59 -8.95
N SER A 201 -13.66 -16.63 -9.28
CA SER A 201 -12.50 -17.06 -8.50
C SER A 201 -11.56 -15.90 -8.17
N TYR A 202 -10.84 -16.01 -7.05
CA TYR A 202 -9.89 -15.00 -6.63
C TYR A 202 -8.67 -14.96 -7.54
N TRP A 203 -8.03 -13.80 -7.64
CA TRP A 203 -6.64 -13.65 -8.10
C TRP A 203 -5.96 -12.62 -7.20
N GLY A 204 -4.69 -12.82 -6.89
CA GLY A 204 -3.94 -11.94 -5.99
C GLY A 204 -2.46 -12.27 -5.98
N PHE A 205 -1.69 -11.47 -5.23
CA PHE A 205 -0.25 -11.66 -5.07
C PHE A 205 0.23 -11.09 -3.73
N VAL A 206 1.36 -11.63 -3.26
CA VAL A 206 2.08 -11.11 -2.08
C VAL A 206 2.88 -9.87 -2.46
N LEU A 207 2.72 -8.83 -1.66
CA LEU A 207 3.33 -7.51 -1.86
C LEU A 207 4.81 -7.53 -1.45
N SER A 208 5.63 -6.81 -2.23
CA SER A 208 7.05 -6.59 -1.95
C SER A 208 7.30 -5.27 -1.18
N MET A 209 6.29 -4.40 -1.15
CA MET A 209 6.17 -3.27 -0.22
C MET A 209 5.05 -3.56 0.80
N GLY A 210 4.56 -2.54 1.50
CA GLY A 210 3.32 -2.63 2.29
C GLY A 210 2.03 -2.44 1.46
N CYS A 211 0.90 -2.23 2.16
CA CYS A 211 -0.41 -1.95 1.53
C CYS A 211 -0.39 -0.78 0.52
N THR A 212 0.60 0.12 0.57
CA THR A 212 0.81 1.12 -0.49
C THR A 212 0.88 0.51 -1.88
N GLU A 213 1.58 -0.62 -2.07
CA GLU A 213 1.64 -1.34 -3.35
C GLU A 213 0.27 -1.91 -3.73
N GLY A 214 -0.38 -2.61 -2.80
CA GLY A 214 -1.70 -3.21 -3.05
C GLY A 214 -2.79 -2.18 -3.35
N THR A 215 -2.74 -1.03 -2.67
CA THR A 215 -3.62 0.11 -2.91
C THR A 215 -3.32 0.74 -4.28
N LEU A 216 -2.06 0.97 -4.63
CA LEU A 216 -1.69 1.45 -5.96
C LEU A 216 -2.21 0.51 -7.05
N TYR A 217 -2.04 -0.80 -6.87
CA TYR A 217 -2.52 -1.80 -7.82
C TYR A 217 -4.05 -1.81 -7.89
N GLY A 218 -4.76 -1.85 -6.75
CA GLY A 218 -6.23 -1.86 -6.71
C GLY A 218 -6.85 -0.61 -7.34
N MET A 219 -6.26 0.56 -7.11
CA MET A 219 -6.72 1.81 -7.72
C MET A 219 -6.36 1.88 -9.22
N TRP A 220 -5.22 1.33 -9.63
CA TRP A 220 -4.87 1.20 -11.05
C TRP A 220 -5.86 0.28 -11.76
N ASN A 221 -6.14 -0.88 -11.17
CA ASN A 221 -7.09 -1.85 -11.70
C ASN A 221 -8.49 -1.26 -11.82
N GLY A 222 -9.01 -0.68 -10.74
CA GLY A 222 -10.31 -0.01 -10.76
C GLY A 222 -10.39 1.12 -11.79
N ARG A 223 -9.33 1.93 -11.93
CA ARG A 223 -9.27 2.98 -12.98
C ARG A 223 -9.41 2.37 -14.37
N ASP A 224 -8.62 1.34 -14.68
CA ASP A 224 -8.57 0.76 -16.03
C ASP A 224 -9.84 -0.04 -16.36
N TYR A 225 -10.38 -0.80 -15.39
CA TYR A 225 -11.68 -1.46 -15.50
C TYR A 225 -12.81 -0.46 -15.80
N LEU A 226 -12.92 0.60 -15.00
CA LEU A 226 -13.98 1.59 -15.12
C LEU A 226 -13.85 2.47 -16.37
N SER A 227 -12.63 2.67 -16.86
CA SER A 227 -12.35 3.40 -18.11
C SER A 227 -12.64 2.57 -19.36
N GLY A 228 -12.93 1.28 -19.22
CA GLY A 228 -13.24 0.40 -20.34
C GLY A 228 -12.00 -0.17 -21.04
N LYS A 229 -10.83 -0.27 -20.38
CA LYS A 229 -9.68 -0.97 -20.97
C LYS A 229 -9.95 -2.46 -21.11
N ILE A 230 -9.28 -3.15 -22.03
CA ILE A 230 -9.37 -4.62 -22.16
C ILE A 230 -8.86 -5.29 -20.87
N MET A 231 -9.69 -6.15 -20.27
CA MET A 231 -9.27 -7.01 -19.16
C MET A 231 -8.59 -8.27 -19.71
N LEU A 232 -7.82 -8.96 -18.88
CA LEU A 232 -7.18 -10.23 -19.25
C LEU A 232 -8.21 -11.25 -19.75
N THR A 233 -9.34 -11.32 -19.06
CA THR A 233 -10.48 -12.17 -19.43
C THR A 233 -11.21 -11.71 -20.69
N ASP A 234 -11.07 -10.46 -21.12
CA ASP A 234 -11.59 -9.99 -22.42
C ASP A 234 -10.59 -10.25 -23.57
N GLY A 235 -9.38 -10.74 -23.28
CA GLY A 235 -8.33 -10.93 -24.28
C GLY A 235 -8.74 -11.83 -25.44
N HIS A 236 -9.47 -12.91 -25.15
CA HIS A 236 -10.01 -13.81 -26.15
C HIS A 236 -11.01 -13.13 -27.11
N LEU A 237 -11.69 -12.08 -26.65
CA LEU A 237 -12.66 -11.30 -27.42
C LEU A 237 -11.97 -10.28 -28.33
N ALA A 238 -10.92 -9.62 -27.83
CA ALA A 238 -10.22 -8.54 -28.52
C ALA A 238 -9.10 -9.03 -29.46
N GLY A 239 -8.50 -10.20 -29.21
CA GLY A 239 -7.48 -10.79 -30.08
C GLY A 239 -7.99 -11.08 -31.50
N LYS A 240 -9.26 -11.45 -31.64
CA LYS A 240 -9.93 -11.66 -32.93
C LYS A 240 -10.00 -10.38 -33.78
N CYS A 241 -10.38 -9.25 -33.16
CA CYS A 241 -10.52 -7.94 -33.82
C CYS A 241 -9.26 -7.44 -34.55
N LEU A 242 -8.06 -7.73 -34.03
CA LEU A 242 -6.83 -7.10 -34.49
C LEU A 242 -6.16 -7.80 -35.70
N LEU A 243 -6.61 -9.01 -36.04
CA LEU A 243 -5.90 -9.93 -36.93
C LEU A 243 -6.23 -9.76 -38.43
N GLU A 244 -7.43 -9.32 -38.80
CA GLU A 244 -7.77 -9.11 -40.23
C GLU A 244 -7.32 -7.77 -40.80
N CYS A 245 -6.97 -6.80 -39.94
CA CYS A 245 -6.46 -5.51 -40.39
C CYS A 245 -5.06 -5.59 -41.03
N HIS A 246 -4.34 -6.72 -40.91
CA HIS A 246 -2.99 -6.90 -41.46
C HIS A 246 -2.91 -7.82 -42.70
N THR A 247 -3.89 -8.67 -42.95
CA THR A 247 -3.86 -9.58 -44.11
C THR A 247 -4.26 -8.89 -45.43
N ASN A 248 -5.00 -7.77 -45.37
CA ASN A 248 -5.35 -6.98 -46.56
C ASN A 248 -4.22 -6.05 -47.06
N GLY A 249 -3.05 -6.03 -46.42
CA GLY A 249 -1.89 -5.21 -46.81
C GLY A 249 -0.81 -5.92 -47.61
N TYR A 250 -0.86 -7.25 -47.73
CA TYR A 250 0.14 -8.06 -48.44
C TYR A 250 -0.44 -8.72 -49.70
N HIS A 251 -1.02 -7.91 -50.58
CA HIS A 251 -1.08 -8.24 -52.01
C HIS A 251 -0.10 -7.33 -52.75
N SER A 252 1.20 -7.64 -52.67
CA SER A 252 2.15 -7.14 -53.66
C SER A 252 1.97 -7.94 -54.94
N ASN A 253 1.07 -7.45 -55.80
CA ASN A 253 1.17 -7.67 -57.24
C ASN A 253 2.62 -7.45 -57.66
N GLY A 254 3.18 -8.41 -58.39
CA GLY A 254 4.46 -8.21 -59.06
C GLY A 254 4.38 -6.97 -59.94
N HIS A 255 5.44 -6.15 -59.92
CA HIS A 255 6.03 -5.48 -61.08
C HIS A 255 7.42 -4.99 -60.65
N SER A 256 8.44 -5.49 -61.34
CA SER A 256 9.82 -5.04 -61.28
C SER A 256 9.94 -3.58 -61.72
N ASN A 257 10.59 -2.72 -60.90
CA ASN A 257 11.52 -1.70 -61.39
C ASN A 257 12.24 -0.94 -60.25
N GLY A 258 13.58 -0.96 -60.31
CA GLY A 258 14.44 0.22 -60.25
C GLY A 258 14.58 1.04 -58.96
N ASN A 259 15.77 0.92 -58.35
CA ASN A 259 16.53 1.96 -57.63
C ASN A 259 15.87 2.78 -56.51
N GLY A 260 16.31 2.55 -55.27
CA GLY A 260 16.17 3.55 -54.21
C GLY A 260 16.59 3.09 -52.81
N LYS A 261 17.80 3.49 -52.40
CA LYS A 261 18.29 3.72 -51.02
C LYS A 261 17.89 2.70 -49.94
N ALA A 262 18.89 1.92 -49.51
CA ALA A 262 18.87 1.16 -48.26
C ALA A 262 18.72 2.09 -47.05
N GLY A 263 17.50 2.19 -46.52
CA GLY A 263 17.26 2.65 -45.16
C GLY A 263 17.48 1.48 -44.20
N SER A 264 18.44 1.64 -43.29
CA SER A 264 18.64 0.74 -42.15
C SER A 264 17.50 0.92 -41.13
N TYR A 265 17.23 -0.18 -40.40
CA TYR A 265 16.27 -0.38 -39.30
C TYR A 265 14.90 -0.97 -39.68
N SER A 266 14.84 -2.31 -39.71
CA SER A 266 13.73 -3.04 -39.09
C SER A 266 14.25 -4.32 -38.46
N VAL A 267 14.60 -4.26 -37.17
CA VAL A 267 14.69 -5.50 -36.37
C VAL A 267 13.27 -5.97 -36.17
N ASN A 268 12.98 -7.18 -36.64
CA ASN A 268 11.71 -7.90 -36.49
C ASN A 268 11.09 -7.65 -35.10
N ALA A 269 10.03 -6.86 -35.03
CA ALA A 269 9.18 -6.83 -33.85
C ALA A 269 8.45 -8.18 -33.79
N ASP A 270 8.55 -8.87 -32.66
CA ASP A 270 7.79 -10.08 -32.38
C ASP A 270 6.28 -9.81 -32.64
N PRO A 271 5.63 -10.54 -33.56
CA PRO A 271 4.22 -10.34 -33.90
C PRO A 271 3.30 -10.40 -32.67
N GLU A 272 3.62 -11.23 -31.67
CA GLU A 272 2.86 -11.30 -30.43
C GLU A 272 2.98 -10.01 -29.63
N ARG A 273 4.20 -9.45 -29.52
CA ARG A 273 4.46 -8.19 -28.81
C ARG A 273 3.68 -7.02 -29.41
N ALA A 274 3.66 -6.89 -30.73
CA ALA A 274 2.93 -5.83 -31.42
C ALA A 274 1.41 -5.90 -31.17
N ILE A 275 0.86 -7.12 -31.03
CA ILE A 275 -0.55 -7.35 -30.72
C ILE A 275 -0.86 -7.00 -29.26
N VAL A 276 -0.03 -7.42 -28.31
CA VAL A 276 -0.16 -7.08 -26.89
C VAL A 276 -0.13 -5.55 -26.69
N GLU A 277 0.81 -4.86 -27.34
CA GLU A 277 0.90 -3.39 -27.29
C GLU A 277 -0.39 -2.71 -27.81
N LYS A 278 -0.96 -3.23 -28.91
CA LYS A 278 -2.21 -2.73 -29.48
C LYS A 278 -3.41 -3.03 -28.59
N LEU A 279 -3.51 -4.22 -28.00
CA LEU A 279 -4.58 -4.61 -27.07
C LEU A 279 -4.55 -3.79 -25.78
N THR A 280 -3.38 -3.57 -25.21
CA THR A 280 -3.24 -2.84 -23.94
C THR A 280 -3.46 -1.34 -24.07
N GLY A 281 -3.22 -0.78 -25.26
CA GLY A 281 -3.63 0.56 -25.64
C GLY A 281 -5.12 0.68 -25.98
N THR A 282 -5.83 -0.44 -26.20
CA THR A 282 -7.22 -0.42 -26.63
C THR A 282 -8.16 -0.10 -25.48
N VAL A 283 -9.03 0.88 -25.72
CA VAL A 283 -10.13 1.26 -24.83
C VAL A 283 -11.42 0.95 -25.54
N LEU A 284 -12.27 0.15 -24.92
CA LEU A 284 -13.61 -0.14 -25.42
C LEU A 284 -14.39 1.16 -25.60
N ARG A 285 -15.17 1.23 -26.68
CA ARG A 285 -15.95 2.42 -26.99
C ARG A 285 -17.18 2.48 -26.08
N SER A 286 -17.54 3.69 -25.69
CA SER A 286 -18.73 4.00 -24.91
C SER A 286 -19.46 5.21 -25.51
N PRO A 287 -20.75 5.42 -25.19
CA PRO A 287 -21.52 6.53 -25.73
C PRO A 287 -20.99 7.92 -25.31
N THR A 288 -20.43 8.04 -24.10
CA THR A 288 -19.98 9.33 -23.55
C THR A 288 -18.53 9.27 -23.04
N LYS A 289 -17.91 10.43 -22.86
CA LYS A 289 -16.57 10.55 -22.28
C LYS A 289 -16.60 10.35 -20.75
N GLU A 290 -17.68 10.79 -20.14
CA GLU A 290 -18.00 10.71 -18.72
C GLU A 290 -18.02 9.25 -18.27
N SER A 291 -18.63 8.37 -19.07
CA SER A 291 -18.69 6.94 -18.78
C SER A 291 -17.33 6.23 -18.81
N ARG A 292 -16.26 6.87 -19.30
CA ARG A 292 -14.88 6.36 -19.27
C ARG A 292 -13.98 7.12 -18.29
N THR A 293 -14.55 8.02 -17.50
CA THR A 293 -13.81 8.87 -16.59
C THR A 293 -14.15 8.49 -15.14
N PRO A 294 -13.45 7.53 -14.51
CA PRO A 294 -13.68 7.21 -13.11
C PRO A 294 -13.39 8.40 -12.20
N ILE A 295 -14.26 8.58 -11.21
CA ILE A 295 -14.16 9.60 -10.18
C ILE A 295 -13.88 8.90 -8.86
N CYS A 296 -12.79 9.29 -8.21
CA CYS A 296 -12.38 8.71 -6.96
C CYS A 296 -13.02 9.40 -5.76
N PHE A 297 -13.51 8.59 -4.83
CA PHE A 297 -14.05 8.98 -3.53
C PHE A 297 -13.29 8.24 -2.42
N TYR A 298 -12.84 8.97 -1.40
CA TYR A 298 -12.18 8.44 -0.22
C TYR A 298 -12.39 9.43 0.93
N SER A 299 -12.35 8.93 2.16
CA SER A 299 -12.65 9.73 3.35
C SER A 299 -11.51 10.71 3.70
N SER A 300 -11.81 11.72 4.51
CA SER A 300 -10.80 12.57 5.14
C SER A 300 -9.86 11.83 6.10
N ALA A 301 -10.27 10.66 6.61
CA ALA A 301 -9.45 9.79 7.45
C ALA A 301 -8.53 8.83 6.66
N SER A 302 -8.55 8.91 5.32
CA SER A 302 -7.80 8.00 4.48
C SER A 302 -6.30 8.27 4.52
N HIS A 303 -5.52 7.19 4.48
CA HIS A 303 -4.06 7.26 4.54
C HIS A 303 -3.48 8.08 3.38
N TYR A 304 -2.36 8.77 3.62
CA TYR A 304 -1.74 9.62 2.60
C TYR A 304 -1.33 8.86 1.33
N SER A 305 -1.15 7.53 1.39
CA SER A 305 -0.86 6.70 0.21
C SER A 305 -1.94 6.82 -0.86
N ILE A 306 -3.20 7.05 -0.48
CA ILE A 306 -4.30 7.27 -1.41
C ILE A 306 -4.08 8.55 -2.22
N ARG A 307 -3.68 9.65 -1.56
CA ARG A 307 -3.35 10.91 -2.24
C ARG A 307 -2.17 10.73 -3.19
N LYS A 308 -1.14 9.98 -2.80
CA LYS A 308 -0.01 9.62 -3.69
C LYS A 308 -0.50 8.80 -4.89
N ALA A 309 -1.37 7.81 -4.69
CA ALA A 309 -1.95 7.01 -5.76
C ALA A 309 -2.72 7.87 -6.76
N MET A 310 -3.48 8.87 -6.30
CA MET A 310 -4.20 9.78 -7.19
C MET A 310 -3.25 10.54 -8.12
N VAL A 311 -2.11 10.98 -7.61
CA VAL A 311 -1.07 11.69 -8.38
C VAL A 311 -0.38 10.74 -9.37
N ILE A 312 0.14 9.61 -8.88
CA ILE A 312 0.90 8.64 -9.67
C ILE A 312 0.04 8.08 -10.82
N LEU A 313 -1.19 7.69 -10.52
CA LEU A 313 -2.10 7.06 -11.48
C LEU A 313 -2.94 8.07 -12.26
N LYS A 314 -2.80 9.37 -11.99
CA LYS A 314 -3.58 10.46 -12.59
C LYS A 314 -5.10 10.22 -12.48
N ILE A 315 -5.54 9.63 -11.37
CA ILE A 315 -6.96 9.39 -11.10
C ILE A 315 -7.60 10.70 -10.66
N LYS A 316 -8.78 10.99 -11.20
CA LYS A 316 -9.50 12.23 -10.92
C LYS A 316 -10.29 12.10 -9.62
N THR A 317 -10.14 13.07 -8.73
CA THR A 317 -10.96 13.17 -7.51
C THR A 317 -12.21 13.98 -7.79
N PHE A 318 -13.29 13.69 -7.04
CA PHE A 318 -14.56 14.38 -7.19
C PHE A 318 -14.41 15.90 -7.02
N HIS A 319 -13.67 16.36 -6.00
CA HIS A 319 -13.39 17.78 -5.77
C HIS A 319 -12.78 18.47 -7.00
N LYS A 320 -11.68 17.92 -7.53
CA LYS A 320 -10.96 18.55 -8.65
C LYS A 320 -11.82 18.63 -9.91
N VAL A 321 -12.65 17.62 -10.16
CA VAL A 321 -13.54 17.61 -11.34
C VAL A 321 -14.70 18.56 -11.16
N ALA A 322 -15.36 18.54 -10.01
CA ALA A 322 -16.47 19.44 -9.70
C ALA A 322 -16.05 20.91 -9.78
N THR A 323 -14.92 21.27 -9.17
CA THR A 323 -14.36 22.63 -9.22
C THR A 323 -14.00 23.02 -10.64
N LYS A 324 -13.32 22.15 -11.39
CA LYS A 324 -12.92 22.44 -12.79
C LYS A 324 -14.12 22.63 -13.73
N LEU A 325 -15.21 21.90 -13.49
CA LEU A 325 -16.41 21.94 -14.33
C LEU A 325 -17.50 22.84 -13.76
N ASN A 326 -17.22 23.59 -12.68
CA ASN A 326 -18.17 24.47 -11.99
C ASN A 326 -19.50 23.79 -11.63
N PHE A 327 -19.43 22.57 -11.07
CA PHE A 327 -20.64 21.91 -10.59
C PHE A 327 -21.22 22.65 -9.38
N PRO A 328 -22.56 22.80 -9.29
CA PRO A 328 -23.19 23.39 -8.10
C PRO A 328 -22.85 22.57 -6.86
N ALA A 329 -22.85 23.21 -5.69
CA ALA A 329 -22.59 22.52 -4.44
C ALA A 329 -23.63 21.41 -4.22
N PRO A 330 -23.21 20.22 -3.76
CA PRO A 330 -24.12 19.11 -3.49
C PRO A 330 -25.07 19.47 -2.35
N LYS A 331 -26.26 18.85 -2.34
CA LYS A 331 -27.26 19.07 -1.29
C LYS A 331 -26.66 18.82 0.10
N GLY A 332 -26.79 19.79 1.00
CA GLY A 332 -26.24 19.71 2.36
C GLY A 332 -24.78 20.17 2.50
N PHE A 333 -24.18 20.71 1.44
CA PHE A 333 -22.82 21.24 1.45
C PHE A 333 -22.79 22.71 1.00
N ASN A 334 -21.97 23.51 1.67
CA ASN A 334 -21.70 24.90 1.25
C ASN A 334 -20.79 24.95 0.01
N SER A 335 -19.89 23.98 -0.12
CA SER A 335 -18.95 23.83 -1.23
C SER A 335 -18.55 22.36 -1.39
N TRP A 336 -17.93 22.02 -2.53
CA TRP A 336 -17.37 20.68 -2.73
C TRP A 336 -16.21 20.42 -1.75
N PRO A 337 -16.34 19.46 -0.81
CA PRO A 337 -15.23 19.14 0.07
C PRO A 337 -14.09 18.51 -0.72
N THR A 338 -12.86 18.56 -0.20
CA THR A 338 -11.69 17.97 -0.87
C THR A 338 -11.69 16.44 -0.80
N GLU A 339 -12.24 15.91 0.28
CA GLU A 339 -12.32 14.49 0.64
C GLU A 339 -13.73 14.23 1.21
N VAL A 340 -14.18 12.96 1.23
CA VAL A 340 -15.49 12.64 1.79
C VAL A 340 -15.43 12.83 3.31
N PRO A 341 -16.38 13.56 3.93
CA PRO A 341 -16.36 13.76 5.38
C PRO A 341 -16.33 12.43 6.16
N SER A 342 -15.59 12.41 7.26
CA SER A 342 -15.61 11.32 8.25
C SER A 342 -16.48 11.67 9.45
N ASN A 343 -17.07 10.66 10.08
CA ASN A 343 -17.74 10.75 11.38
C ASN A 343 -16.71 11.03 12.50
N GLU A 344 -17.20 11.30 13.71
CA GLU A 344 -16.35 11.55 14.88
C GLU A 344 -15.44 10.37 15.21
N ASP A 345 -15.92 9.15 15.03
CA ASP A 345 -15.16 7.91 15.23
C ASP A 345 -14.08 7.69 14.15
N GLY A 346 -14.07 8.46 13.07
CA GLY A 346 -13.12 8.36 11.95
C GLY A 346 -13.60 7.54 10.76
N SER A 347 -14.74 6.84 10.87
CA SER A 347 -15.34 6.14 9.73
C SER A 347 -15.88 7.13 8.70
N VAL A 348 -15.98 6.72 7.44
CA VAL A 348 -16.58 7.54 6.39
C VAL A 348 -18.05 7.82 6.69
N ASN A 349 -18.48 9.07 6.49
CA ASN A 349 -19.90 9.40 6.54
C ASN A 349 -20.58 8.89 5.27
N VAL A 350 -21.24 7.73 5.35
CA VAL A 350 -21.82 7.03 4.19
C VAL A 350 -22.95 7.82 3.53
N GLN A 351 -23.66 8.67 4.25
CA GLN A 351 -24.69 9.56 3.73
C GLN A 351 -24.07 10.66 2.85
N SER A 352 -23.02 11.31 3.36
CA SER A 352 -22.22 12.28 2.61
C SER A 352 -21.62 11.65 1.36
N LEU A 353 -21.07 10.44 1.49
CA LEU A 353 -20.56 9.67 0.36
C LEU A 353 -21.63 9.47 -0.71
N ALA A 354 -22.83 9.02 -0.33
CA ALA A 354 -23.94 8.77 -1.25
C ALA A 354 -24.35 10.04 -2.00
N VAL A 355 -24.49 11.17 -1.30
CA VAL A 355 -24.80 12.47 -1.93
C VAL A 355 -23.74 12.87 -2.95
N LEU A 356 -22.46 12.77 -2.58
CA LEU A 356 -21.35 13.13 -3.47
C LEU A 356 -21.29 12.20 -4.68
N VAL A 357 -21.49 10.90 -4.50
CA VAL A 357 -21.49 9.91 -5.59
C VAL A 357 -22.68 10.14 -6.54
N GLU A 358 -23.87 10.41 -6.02
CA GLU A 358 -25.07 10.63 -6.85
C GLU A 358 -24.91 11.80 -7.83
N GLU A 359 -24.27 12.89 -7.40
CA GLU A 359 -23.99 14.03 -8.28
C GLU A 359 -23.13 13.66 -9.50
N PHE A 360 -22.20 12.71 -9.35
CA PHE A 360 -21.38 12.23 -10.46
C PHE A 360 -22.09 11.13 -11.25
N ALA A 361 -22.80 10.23 -10.56
CA ALA A 361 -23.53 9.13 -11.16
C ALA A 361 -24.60 9.63 -12.14
N LYS A 362 -25.39 10.66 -11.76
CA LYS A 362 -26.43 11.24 -12.65
C LYS A 362 -25.87 11.89 -13.92
N ARG A 363 -24.55 12.17 -13.94
CA ARG A 363 -23.80 12.70 -15.09
C ARG A 363 -23.05 11.61 -15.85
N GLY A 364 -23.25 10.34 -15.49
CA GLY A 364 -22.68 9.16 -16.17
C GLY A 364 -21.26 8.81 -15.77
N TYR A 365 -20.69 9.46 -14.74
CA TYR A 365 -19.34 9.12 -14.26
C TYR A 365 -19.36 7.86 -13.39
N PRO A 366 -18.48 6.87 -13.65
CA PRO A 366 -18.32 5.73 -12.75
C PRO A 366 -17.58 6.10 -11.45
N ALA A 367 -17.87 5.38 -10.37
CA ALA A 367 -17.35 5.65 -9.04
C ALA A 367 -16.23 4.67 -8.64
N LEU A 368 -15.04 5.19 -8.34
CA LEU A 368 -13.96 4.43 -7.71
C LEU A 368 -13.93 4.82 -6.23
N ILE A 369 -14.17 3.89 -5.32
CA ILE A 369 -14.31 4.19 -3.89
C ILE A 369 -13.28 3.39 -3.10
N CYS A 370 -12.51 4.08 -2.27
CA CYS A 370 -11.59 3.46 -1.32
C CYS A 370 -12.17 3.56 0.09
N PHE A 371 -12.43 2.40 0.70
CA PHE A 371 -12.87 2.27 2.08
C PHE A 371 -11.70 1.91 2.98
N ASN A 372 -11.55 2.61 4.09
CA ASN A 372 -10.56 2.29 5.10
C ASN A 372 -11.12 1.23 6.04
N TYR A 373 -10.38 0.15 6.22
CA TYR A 373 -10.73 -0.88 7.17
C TYR A 373 -9.62 -0.99 8.21
N GLY A 374 -9.66 -0.03 9.14
CA GLY A 374 -8.57 0.31 10.07
C GLY A 374 -7.82 1.57 9.63
N SER A 375 -8.49 2.74 9.68
CA SER A 375 -7.91 4.06 9.36
C SER A 375 -6.61 4.31 10.14
N THR A 376 -5.68 5.10 9.59
CA THR A 376 -4.29 5.14 10.12
C THR A 376 -4.19 5.72 11.53
N PHE A 377 -4.88 6.83 11.81
CA PHE A 377 -4.77 7.48 13.11
C PHE A 377 -5.83 7.01 14.10
N LYS A 378 -7.08 6.84 13.65
CA LYS A 378 -8.18 6.46 14.56
C LYS A 378 -8.44 4.98 14.68
N GLY A 379 -7.88 4.16 13.78
CA GLY A 379 -8.21 2.74 13.68
C GLY A 379 -9.69 2.46 13.36
N ALA A 380 -10.41 3.41 12.75
CA ALA A 380 -11.81 3.28 12.39
C ALA A 380 -12.06 2.33 11.20
N TYR A 381 -13.28 1.80 11.10
CA TYR A 381 -13.70 0.88 10.04
C TYR A 381 -14.87 1.48 9.27
N ASP A 382 -14.68 1.65 7.97
CA ASP A 382 -15.76 2.05 7.08
C ASP A 382 -16.72 0.88 6.87
N ASP A 383 -18.02 1.12 7.08
CA ASP A 383 -19.05 0.11 6.91
C ASP A 383 -19.41 -0.04 5.42
N VAL A 384 -18.68 -0.92 4.74
CA VAL A 384 -18.81 -1.17 3.29
C VAL A 384 -20.22 -1.66 2.94
N GLY A 385 -20.83 -2.46 3.81
CA GLY A 385 -22.23 -2.92 3.67
C GLY A 385 -23.23 -1.78 3.69
N LYS A 386 -23.16 -0.90 4.70
CA LYS A 386 -24.03 0.31 4.75
C LYS A 386 -23.78 1.26 3.58
N ALA A 387 -22.54 1.39 3.11
CA ALA A 387 -22.24 2.16 1.92
C ALA A 387 -22.90 1.53 0.67
N ALA A 388 -22.80 0.21 0.50
CA ALA A 388 -23.40 -0.50 -0.63
C ALA A 388 -24.92 -0.34 -0.69
N ASP A 389 -25.60 -0.40 0.44
CA ASP A 389 -27.05 -0.18 0.51
C ASP A 389 -27.51 1.16 -0.04
N LEU A 390 -26.72 2.22 0.20
CA LEU A 390 -27.04 3.55 -0.30
C LEU A 390 -26.62 3.71 -1.76
N LEU A 391 -25.50 3.10 -2.15
CA LEU A 391 -24.86 3.32 -3.44
C LEU A 391 -25.43 2.43 -4.56
N LEU A 392 -25.81 1.18 -4.29
CA LEU A 392 -26.38 0.31 -5.32
C LEU A 392 -27.70 0.85 -5.92
N PRO A 393 -28.64 1.41 -5.13
CA PRO A 393 -29.80 2.10 -5.69
C PRO A 393 -29.45 3.33 -6.54
N ILE A 394 -28.42 4.09 -6.15
CA ILE A 394 -27.91 5.23 -6.95
C ILE A 394 -27.37 4.71 -8.29
N PHE A 395 -26.54 3.66 -8.25
CA PHE A 395 -25.98 3.07 -9.46
C PHE A 395 -27.05 2.45 -10.36
N HIS A 396 -28.11 1.86 -9.79
CA HIS A 396 -29.25 1.38 -10.56
C HIS A 396 -29.93 2.57 -11.27
N ARG A 397 -30.38 3.60 -10.51
CA ARG A 397 -31.11 4.76 -11.04
C ARG A 397 -30.37 5.47 -12.18
N HIS A 398 -29.05 5.43 -12.18
CA HIS A 398 -28.20 6.09 -13.17
C HIS A 398 -27.52 5.13 -14.16
N ASN A 399 -28.04 3.91 -14.33
CA ASN A 399 -27.57 2.94 -15.33
C ASN A 399 -26.09 2.56 -15.21
N LEU A 400 -25.55 2.58 -13.99
CA LEU A 400 -24.17 2.19 -13.69
C LEU A 400 -24.03 0.73 -13.28
N LEU A 401 -25.10 -0.02 -12.98
CA LEU A 401 -24.97 -1.45 -12.69
C LEU A 401 -24.65 -2.28 -13.95
N ASN A 402 -25.10 -1.83 -15.13
CA ASN A 402 -24.93 -2.53 -16.40
C ASN A 402 -24.53 -1.55 -17.51
N ARG A 403 -23.26 -1.15 -17.53
CA ARG A 403 -22.73 -0.28 -18.58
C ARG A 403 -22.31 -1.11 -19.78
N SER A 404 -22.74 -0.67 -20.96
CA SER A 404 -22.35 -1.29 -22.22
C SER A 404 -21.13 -0.60 -22.81
N PHE A 405 -20.10 -1.39 -22.99
CA PHE A 405 -18.95 -1.10 -23.81
C PHE A 405 -19.04 -1.88 -25.12
N TYR A 406 -18.36 -1.42 -26.16
CA TYR A 406 -18.31 -2.19 -27.40
C TYR A 406 -16.94 -2.15 -28.09
N TYR A 407 -16.70 -3.19 -28.87
CA TYR A 407 -15.61 -3.29 -29.83
C TYR A 407 -16.17 -3.83 -31.15
N ILE A 408 -15.39 -3.71 -32.22
CA ILE A 408 -15.71 -4.28 -33.52
C ILE A 408 -14.90 -5.58 -33.63
N ASP A 409 -15.52 -6.72 -33.90
CA ASP A 409 -14.79 -7.98 -34.02
C ASP A 409 -14.17 -8.17 -35.42
N GLU A 410 -13.58 -9.34 -35.65
CA GLU A 410 -12.96 -9.72 -36.92
C GLU A 410 -13.92 -9.60 -38.12
N ASN A 411 -15.20 -9.90 -37.92
CA ASN A 411 -16.22 -9.86 -38.97
C ASN A 411 -16.81 -8.44 -39.20
N GLY A 412 -16.24 -7.42 -38.54
CA GLY A 412 -16.79 -6.07 -38.56
C GLY A 412 -18.06 -5.90 -37.71
N GLU A 413 -18.43 -6.90 -36.90
CA GLU A 413 -19.63 -6.86 -36.08
C GLU A 413 -19.40 -6.14 -34.76
N LYS A 414 -20.38 -5.34 -34.34
CA LYS A 414 -20.35 -4.66 -33.04
C LYS A 414 -20.64 -5.64 -31.92
N ARG A 415 -19.63 -5.96 -31.10
CA ARG A 415 -19.76 -6.80 -29.91
C ARG A 415 -19.86 -5.96 -28.65
N LEU A 416 -20.70 -6.41 -27.71
CA LEU A 416 -20.97 -5.72 -26.45
C LEU A 416 -20.26 -6.42 -25.29
N VAL A 417 -19.61 -5.63 -24.44
CA VAL A 417 -19.05 -6.06 -23.16
C VAL A 417 -19.79 -5.30 -22.06
N LYS A 418 -20.36 -6.01 -21.09
CA LYS A 418 -21.06 -5.40 -19.96
C LYS A 418 -20.12 -5.28 -18.76
N ARG A 419 -20.14 -4.12 -18.10
CA ARG A 419 -19.40 -3.86 -16.87
C ARG A 419 -20.22 -3.01 -15.93
N HIS A 420 -20.08 -3.24 -14.63
CA HIS A 420 -20.62 -2.28 -13.68
C HIS A 420 -19.74 -1.01 -13.63
N GLY A 421 -20.28 0.06 -13.09
CA GLY A 421 -19.75 1.42 -13.09
C GLY A 421 -19.26 1.85 -11.72
N PHE A 422 -18.90 0.90 -10.88
CA PHE A 422 -18.32 1.17 -9.57
C PHE A 422 -17.11 0.27 -9.32
N TRP A 423 -16.23 0.67 -8.42
CA TRP A 423 -15.15 -0.19 -7.93
C TRP A 423 -14.95 0.09 -6.46
N PHE A 424 -15.22 -0.90 -5.61
CA PHE A 424 -14.99 -0.78 -4.17
C PHE A 424 -13.67 -1.46 -3.83
N HIS A 425 -12.70 -0.64 -3.46
CA HIS A 425 -11.41 -1.08 -2.93
C HIS A 425 -11.44 -0.94 -1.41
N VAL A 426 -11.00 -1.98 -0.70
CA VAL A 426 -10.83 -1.93 0.75
C VAL A 426 -9.34 -1.84 1.06
N ASP A 427 -8.92 -0.68 1.57
CA ASP A 427 -7.63 -0.51 2.23
C ASP A 427 -7.73 -1.09 3.65
N GLY A 428 -7.52 -2.39 3.71
CA GLY A 428 -7.51 -3.18 4.93
C GLY A 428 -6.10 -3.37 5.49
N ALA A 429 -5.19 -2.40 5.30
CA ALA A 429 -3.79 -2.50 5.69
C ALA A 429 -3.63 -3.12 7.09
N LEU A 430 -4.47 -2.71 8.04
CA LEU A 430 -4.51 -3.23 9.40
C LEU A 430 -5.67 -4.22 9.61
N GLY A 431 -6.91 -3.79 9.37
CA GLY A 431 -8.10 -4.51 9.81
C GLY A 431 -8.41 -5.78 9.02
N ALA A 432 -8.01 -5.89 7.74
CA ALA A 432 -8.35 -7.06 6.94
C ALA A 432 -7.66 -8.34 7.42
N THR A 433 -6.59 -8.23 8.21
CA THR A 433 -5.91 -9.40 8.78
C THR A 433 -6.68 -9.97 9.96
N TYR A 434 -7.07 -9.16 10.95
CA TYR A 434 -7.53 -9.68 12.25
C TYR A 434 -9.03 -9.58 12.49
N MET A 435 -9.74 -8.67 11.81
CA MET A 435 -11.17 -8.52 12.00
C MET A 435 -12.00 -9.77 11.65
N PRO A 436 -11.61 -10.61 10.67
CA PRO A 436 -12.24 -11.92 10.48
C PRO A 436 -12.16 -12.79 11.75
N PHE A 437 -11.01 -12.84 12.41
CA PHE A 437 -10.85 -13.58 13.66
C PHE A 437 -11.57 -12.92 14.82
N LEU A 438 -11.65 -11.58 14.87
CA LEU A 438 -12.45 -10.88 15.87
C LEU A 438 -13.95 -11.19 15.70
N LYS A 439 -14.44 -11.30 14.46
CA LYS A 439 -15.82 -11.74 14.16
C LYS A 439 -16.07 -13.18 14.60
N MET A 440 -15.11 -14.07 14.37
CA MET A 440 -15.19 -15.45 14.87
C MET A 440 -15.17 -15.49 16.40
N ALA A 441 -14.32 -14.69 17.05
CA ALA A 441 -14.24 -14.57 18.50
C ALA A 441 -15.55 -14.05 19.10
N HIS A 442 -16.17 -13.04 18.49
CA HIS A 442 -17.50 -12.55 18.87
C HIS A 442 -18.57 -13.64 18.75
N THR A 443 -18.57 -14.39 17.64
CA THR A 443 -19.48 -15.52 17.42
C THR A 443 -19.31 -16.63 18.46
N ASN A 444 -18.09 -16.83 18.94
CA ASN A 444 -17.73 -17.76 20.01
C ASN A 444 -17.82 -17.14 21.43
N GLN A 445 -18.50 -15.99 21.58
CA GLN A 445 -18.76 -15.34 22.87
C GLN A 445 -17.49 -14.97 23.67
N MET A 446 -16.37 -14.71 22.98
CA MET A 446 -15.11 -14.26 23.59
C MET A 446 -15.08 -12.73 23.82
N LEU A 447 -16.10 -12.01 23.33
CA LEU A 447 -16.30 -10.57 23.41
C LEU A 447 -17.71 -10.28 23.94
N ASP A 448 -17.93 -9.04 24.37
CA ASP A 448 -19.27 -8.55 24.75
C ASP A 448 -20.26 -8.63 23.55
N SER A 449 -21.54 -8.88 23.85
CA SER A 449 -22.57 -9.28 22.87
C SER A 449 -23.09 -8.17 21.96
N ASP A 450 -22.75 -6.91 22.23
CA ASP A 450 -23.32 -5.70 21.63
C ASP A 450 -22.43 -5.05 20.54
N VAL A 451 -21.31 -5.68 20.19
CA VAL A 451 -20.33 -5.11 19.26
C VAL A 451 -20.69 -5.41 17.79
N HIS A 452 -21.06 -4.39 17.02
CA HIS A 452 -21.29 -4.51 15.57
C HIS A 452 -19.97 -4.46 14.78
N ILE A 453 -19.61 -5.57 14.13
CA ILE A 453 -18.43 -5.70 13.26
C ILE A 453 -18.84 -5.50 11.80
N PRO A 454 -18.43 -4.41 11.12
CA PRO A 454 -18.83 -4.15 9.74
C PRO A 454 -18.31 -5.20 8.76
N GLU A 455 -19.12 -5.64 7.80
CA GLU A 455 -18.65 -6.53 6.74
C GLU A 455 -17.87 -5.76 5.66
N PHE A 456 -16.80 -6.35 5.15
CA PHE A 456 -15.87 -5.69 4.20
C PHE A 456 -15.34 -6.58 3.08
N ASP A 457 -15.65 -7.87 3.08
CA ASP A 457 -14.92 -8.87 2.28
C ASP A 457 -15.65 -9.27 0.98
N PHE A 458 -15.11 -10.27 0.26
CA PHE A 458 -15.67 -10.69 -1.04
C PHE A 458 -17.01 -11.42 -0.96
N GLY A 459 -17.40 -11.87 0.24
CA GLY A 459 -18.70 -12.47 0.50
C GLY A 459 -19.84 -11.45 0.61
N LEU A 460 -19.52 -10.15 0.69
CA LEU A 460 -20.53 -9.09 0.78
C LEU A 460 -21.35 -8.98 -0.51
N ARG A 461 -22.67 -9.15 -0.36
CA ARG A 461 -23.68 -9.02 -1.42
C ARG A 461 -24.56 -7.79 -1.20
N GLY A 462 -25.13 -7.26 -2.28
CA GLY A 462 -26.14 -6.20 -2.17
C GLY A 462 -27.39 -6.69 -1.44
N ARG A 463 -28.08 -5.78 -0.73
CA ARG A 463 -29.30 -6.14 0.01
C ARG A 463 -30.55 -5.95 -0.85
N LYS A 464 -31.56 -6.78 -0.60
CA LYS A 464 -32.89 -6.60 -1.18
C LYS A 464 -33.57 -5.36 -0.58
N THR A 465 -34.17 -4.56 -1.44
CA THR A 465 -35.03 -3.42 -1.09
C THR A 465 -36.50 -3.77 -1.37
N GLU A 466 -37.43 -2.86 -1.06
CA GLU A 466 -38.85 -3.04 -1.36
C GLU A 466 -39.11 -3.29 -2.86
N HIS A 467 -38.34 -2.63 -3.75
CA HIS A 467 -38.60 -2.65 -5.19
C HIS A 467 -37.55 -3.40 -6.02
N TYR A 468 -36.36 -3.63 -5.48
CA TYR A 468 -35.23 -4.21 -6.23
C TYR A 468 -34.46 -5.20 -5.38
N ASP A 469 -34.03 -6.29 -6.00
CA ASP A 469 -33.13 -7.27 -5.41
C ASP A 469 -31.70 -7.05 -5.93
N TYR A 470 -30.76 -6.82 -5.02
CA TYR A 470 -29.34 -6.64 -5.33
C TYR A 470 -28.47 -7.80 -4.83
N SER A 471 -29.07 -8.90 -4.37
CA SER A 471 -28.36 -10.04 -3.78
C SER A 471 -27.36 -10.74 -4.73
N ASP A 472 -27.62 -10.68 -6.04
CA ASP A 472 -26.68 -11.19 -7.06
C ASP A 472 -25.47 -10.28 -7.30
N ILE A 473 -25.46 -9.07 -6.72
CA ILE A 473 -24.37 -8.11 -6.92
C ILE A 473 -23.28 -8.33 -5.88
N GLU A 474 -22.11 -8.70 -6.36
CA GLU A 474 -20.89 -8.70 -5.57
C GLU A 474 -20.39 -7.28 -5.35
N VAL A 475 -20.24 -6.88 -4.10
CA VAL A 475 -19.98 -5.48 -3.74
C VAL A 475 -18.49 -5.14 -3.80
N VAL A 476 -17.62 -6.00 -3.27
CA VAL A 476 -16.20 -5.72 -3.11
C VAL A 476 -15.41 -6.19 -4.32
N ASN A 477 -14.60 -5.29 -4.89
CA ASN A 477 -13.79 -5.56 -6.07
C ASN A 477 -12.35 -5.94 -5.73
N SER A 478 -11.78 -5.34 -4.70
CA SER A 478 -10.40 -5.64 -4.29
C SER A 478 -10.15 -5.31 -2.82
N ILE A 479 -9.22 -6.04 -2.21
CA ILE A 479 -8.76 -5.84 -0.84
C ILE A 479 -7.24 -5.81 -0.85
N ALA A 480 -6.66 -4.90 -0.07
CA ALA A 480 -5.23 -4.91 0.24
C ALA A 480 -5.00 -4.91 1.75
N MET A 481 -3.93 -5.57 2.19
CA MET A 481 -3.58 -5.69 3.62
C MET A 481 -2.05 -5.62 3.82
N SER A 482 -1.57 -5.41 5.05
CA SER A 482 -0.14 -5.42 5.39
C SER A 482 0.24 -6.54 6.35
N GLY A 483 1.28 -7.30 6.03
CA GLY A 483 1.87 -8.31 6.91
C GLY A 483 2.78 -7.72 8.00
N HIS A 484 3.40 -6.57 7.76
CA HIS A 484 4.23 -5.91 8.78
C HIS A 484 3.42 -5.12 9.84
N LYS A 485 2.09 -5.20 9.80
CA LYS A 485 1.21 -4.58 10.79
C LYS A 485 0.84 -5.58 11.89
N TRP A 486 -0.29 -6.26 11.74
CA TRP A 486 -0.80 -7.21 12.72
C TRP A 486 0.05 -8.50 12.83
N ILE A 487 0.53 -9.02 11.70
CA ILE A 487 1.35 -10.25 11.66
C ILE A 487 2.78 -9.98 12.21
N GLY A 488 3.31 -8.78 11.98
CA GLY A 488 4.65 -8.41 12.43
C GLY A 488 5.78 -8.87 11.50
N CYS A 489 5.55 -9.05 10.20
CA CYS A 489 6.65 -9.39 9.29
C CYS A 489 7.82 -8.39 9.40
N PRO A 490 9.08 -8.84 9.35
CA PRO A 490 10.28 -8.00 9.61
C PRO A 490 10.60 -7.03 8.46
N VAL A 491 9.85 -7.10 7.37
CA VAL A 491 9.93 -6.22 6.20
C VAL A 491 8.52 -5.83 5.76
N PRO A 492 8.33 -4.64 5.15
CA PRO A 492 7.06 -4.29 4.54
C PRO A 492 6.63 -5.35 3.51
N THR A 493 5.51 -5.99 3.80
CA THR A 493 4.84 -6.96 2.93
C THR A 493 3.32 -6.88 3.15
N GLY A 494 2.55 -7.70 2.43
CA GLY A 494 1.11 -7.83 2.53
C GLY A 494 0.51 -8.68 1.42
N VAL A 495 -0.80 -8.57 1.24
CA VAL A 495 -1.55 -9.26 0.18
C VAL A 495 -2.39 -8.23 -0.56
N TYR A 496 -2.41 -8.34 -1.89
CA TYR A 496 -3.46 -7.77 -2.73
C TYR A 496 -4.32 -8.89 -3.30
N MET A 497 -5.63 -8.70 -3.31
CA MET A 497 -6.57 -9.66 -3.88
C MET A 497 -7.70 -8.96 -4.63
N THR A 498 -8.14 -9.59 -5.71
CA THR A 498 -9.32 -9.25 -6.52
C THR A 498 -9.88 -10.54 -7.12
N LYS A 499 -10.68 -10.45 -8.17
CA LYS A 499 -11.27 -11.60 -8.88
C LYS A 499 -10.63 -11.74 -10.26
N THR A 500 -10.59 -12.96 -10.79
CA THR A 500 -10.03 -13.30 -12.10
C THR A 500 -10.62 -12.40 -13.21
N LYS A 501 -11.94 -12.14 -13.20
CA LYS A 501 -12.61 -11.23 -14.15
C LYS A 501 -12.15 -9.77 -14.13
N TYR A 502 -11.42 -9.36 -13.11
CA TYR A 502 -10.89 -8.01 -12.98
C TYR A 502 -9.39 -7.94 -13.26
N GLN A 503 -8.72 -9.01 -13.70
CA GLN A 503 -7.31 -8.92 -14.05
C GLN A 503 -7.10 -8.00 -15.25
N ILE A 504 -6.11 -7.12 -15.15
CA ILE A 504 -5.75 -6.22 -16.24
C ILE A 504 -4.96 -7.01 -17.29
N MET A 505 -5.18 -6.71 -18.58
CA MET A 505 -4.31 -7.22 -19.64
C MET A 505 -2.89 -6.64 -19.47
N PRO A 506 -1.85 -7.46 -19.29
CA PRO A 506 -0.48 -6.99 -19.12
C PRO A 506 0.05 -6.37 -20.42
N ARG A 507 0.88 -5.33 -20.30
CA ARG A 507 1.46 -4.60 -21.46
C ARG A 507 2.52 -5.40 -22.20
N GLU A 508 3.16 -6.32 -21.51
CA GLU A 508 4.24 -7.13 -22.03
C GLU A 508 4.13 -8.55 -21.49
N LYS A 509 4.65 -9.51 -22.26
CA LYS A 509 4.97 -10.86 -21.81
C LYS A 509 6.49 -10.98 -21.92
N PRO A 510 7.26 -10.59 -20.90
CA PRO A 510 8.70 -10.56 -21.02
C PRO A 510 9.21 -11.98 -21.21
N SER A 511 9.83 -12.25 -22.37
CA SER A 511 10.24 -13.59 -22.78
C SER A 511 11.18 -14.25 -21.77
N TYR A 512 12.00 -13.45 -21.07
CA TYR A 512 13.00 -13.94 -20.13
C TYR A 512 12.46 -14.43 -18.78
N ILE A 513 11.22 -14.07 -18.38
CA ILE A 513 10.58 -14.60 -17.15
C ILE A 513 9.57 -15.72 -17.42
N HIS A 514 9.18 -15.93 -18.68
CA HIS A 514 8.20 -16.94 -19.13
C HIS A 514 6.86 -16.92 -18.37
N THR A 515 6.46 -15.77 -17.84
CA THR A 515 5.19 -15.56 -17.15
C THR A 515 4.59 -14.21 -17.55
N LEU A 516 3.29 -14.04 -17.33
CA LEU A 516 2.63 -12.76 -17.55
C LEU A 516 3.06 -11.75 -16.48
N ASP A 517 3.30 -10.50 -16.88
CA ASP A 517 3.59 -9.38 -15.97
C ASP A 517 2.29 -8.78 -15.43
N THR A 518 1.64 -9.53 -14.54
CA THR A 518 0.33 -9.17 -13.96
C THR A 518 0.46 -8.40 -12.64
N THR A 519 1.66 -8.18 -12.11
CA THR A 519 1.89 -7.57 -10.78
C THR A 519 2.41 -6.13 -10.89
N LEU A 520 2.46 -5.39 -9.77
CA LEU A 520 3.08 -4.05 -9.79
C LEU A 520 4.61 -4.14 -9.84
N ALA A 521 5.18 -5.00 -8.98
CA ALA A 521 6.61 -5.25 -8.93
C ALA A 521 7.03 -6.30 -9.96
N GLY A 522 8.21 -6.12 -10.57
CA GLY A 522 8.82 -7.11 -11.46
C GLY A 522 9.49 -8.24 -10.68
N SER A 523 10.65 -7.96 -10.06
CA SER A 523 11.21 -8.82 -9.01
C SER A 523 10.35 -8.70 -7.76
N ARG A 524 9.97 -9.84 -7.18
CA ARG A 524 9.06 -9.89 -6.02
C ARG A 524 9.70 -10.64 -4.85
N SER A 525 9.42 -10.18 -3.63
CA SER A 525 10.01 -10.75 -2.42
C SER A 525 9.49 -12.17 -2.15
N GLY A 526 10.34 -13.18 -2.31
CA GLY A 526 10.02 -14.54 -1.87
C GLY A 526 10.06 -14.71 -0.35
N LEU A 527 10.93 -13.95 0.33
CA LEU A 527 11.02 -13.95 1.80
C LEU A 527 9.74 -13.43 2.46
N ALA A 528 9.08 -12.44 1.86
CA ALA A 528 7.76 -11.98 2.30
C ALA A 528 6.74 -13.13 2.39
N SER A 529 6.69 -13.98 1.35
CA SER A 529 5.82 -15.15 1.32
C SER A 529 6.20 -16.16 2.41
N ALA A 530 7.50 -16.38 2.65
CA ALA A 530 7.98 -17.26 3.71
C ALA A 530 7.61 -16.75 5.11
N PHE A 531 7.78 -15.45 5.40
CA PHE A 531 7.42 -14.86 6.71
C PHE A 531 5.93 -14.95 7.00
N MET A 532 5.08 -14.71 5.99
CA MET A 532 3.62 -14.83 6.17
C MET A 532 3.18 -16.29 6.30
N TRP A 533 3.72 -17.17 5.46
CA TRP A 533 3.43 -18.60 5.55
C TRP A 533 3.82 -19.17 6.93
N ASP A 534 5.04 -18.88 7.40
CA ASP A 534 5.53 -19.32 8.71
C ASP A 534 4.65 -18.82 9.87
N TYR A 535 4.18 -17.57 9.79
CA TYR A 535 3.28 -17.05 10.80
C TYR A 535 2.00 -17.88 10.87
N PHE A 536 1.31 -18.08 9.75
CA PHE A 536 0.03 -18.80 9.75
C PHE A 536 0.18 -20.31 9.96
N SER A 537 1.34 -20.91 9.64
CA SER A 537 1.58 -22.32 9.95
C SER A 537 1.77 -22.59 11.44
N ARG A 538 2.05 -21.56 12.25
CA ARG A 538 2.28 -21.66 13.69
C ARG A 538 1.12 -21.18 14.55
N HIS A 539 0.04 -20.67 13.96
CA HIS A 539 -1.11 -20.17 14.69
C HIS A 539 -2.39 -20.79 14.14
N SER A 540 -3.09 -21.50 15.02
CA SER A 540 -4.43 -22.00 14.73
C SER A 540 -5.46 -20.86 14.65
N PHE A 541 -6.66 -21.16 14.17
CA PHE A 541 -7.76 -20.19 14.21
C PHE A 541 -8.11 -19.80 15.67
N ASP A 542 -8.01 -20.73 16.62
CA ASP A 542 -8.23 -20.45 18.04
C ASP A 542 -7.18 -19.48 18.58
N ASP A 543 -5.90 -19.68 18.24
CA ASP A 543 -4.83 -18.74 18.61
C ASP A 543 -5.10 -17.34 18.04
N MET A 544 -5.54 -17.28 16.77
CA MET A 544 -5.83 -16.01 16.11
C MET A 544 -7.06 -15.30 16.70
N MET A 545 -8.11 -16.05 17.07
CA MET A 545 -9.26 -15.52 17.79
C MET A 545 -8.87 -14.96 19.16
N GLU A 546 -8.08 -15.72 19.93
CA GLU A 546 -7.62 -15.27 21.25
C GLU A 546 -6.74 -14.03 21.15
N LYS A 547 -5.81 -13.98 20.17
CA LYS A 547 -5.00 -12.78 19.92
C LYS A 547 -5.84 -11.56 19.57
N ALA A 548 -6.81 -11.72 18.67
CA ALA A 548 -7.71 -10.63 18.27
C ALA A 548 -8.54 -10.13 19.47
N ALA A 549 -9.11 -11.05 20.24
CA ALA A 549 -9.90 -10.72 21.43
C ALA A 549 -9.04 -10.09 22.54
N HIS A 550 -7.83 -10.59 22.76
CA HIS A 550 -6.88 -10.04 23.73
C HIS A 550 -6.53 -8.58 23.42
N CYS A 551 -6.14 -8.28 22.18
CA CYS A 551 -5.79 -6.92 21.79
C CYS A 551 -6.99 -5.98 21.83
N HIS A 552 -8.18 -6.48 21.44
CA HIS A 552 -9.42 -5.73 21.60
C HIS A 552 -9.65 -5.36 23.07
N ARG A 553 -9.60 -6.33 24.01
CA ARG A 553 -9.72 -6.06 25.46
C ARG A 553 -8.63 -5.13 25.99
N MET A 554 -7.40 -5.27 25.50
CA MET A 554 -6.28 -4.40 25.86
C MET A 554 -6.56 -2.94 25.45
N ALA A 555 -7.11 -2.71 24.25
CA ALA A 555 -7.52 -1.38 23.81
C ALA A 555 -8.73 -0.86 24.60
N THR A 556 -9.82 -1.63 24.63
CA THR A 556 -11.15 -1.17 25.05
C THR A 556 -11.30 -1.04 26.57
N THR A 557 -10.73 -1.98 27.32
CA THR A 557 -10.91 -2.08 28.76
C THR A 557 -9.69 -1.53 29.48
N THR A 558 -8.49 -2.00 29.13
CA THR A 558 -7.27 -1.65 29.87
C THR A 558 -6.76 -0.25 29.53
N LEU A 559 -6.41 -0.02 28.27
CA LEU A 559 -5.77 1.22 27.84
C LEU A 559 -6.75 2.40 27.90
N ALA A 560 -7.93 2.25 27.30
CA ALA A 560 -8.95 3.30 27.35
C ALA A 560 -9.44 3.56 28.78
N GLY A 561 -9.63 2.52 29.59
CA GLY A 561 -10.01 2.67 31.01
C GLY A 561 -8.97 3.45 31.82
N LYS A 562 -7.68 3.12 31.68
CA LYS A 562 -6.60 3.81 32.39
C LYS A 562 -6.40 5.26 31.93
N LEU A 563 -6.52 5.53 30.62
CA LEU A 563 -6.46 6.91 30.11
C LEU A 563 -7.66 7.75 30.57
N ARG A 564 -8.87 7.17 30.63
CA ARG A 564 -10.06 7.85 31.19
C ARG A 564 -9.87 8.14 32.68
N ALA A 565 -9.38 7.18 33.46
CA ALA A 565 -9.10 7.39 34.89
C ALA A 565 -8.04 8.50 35.11
N LEU A 566 -7.01 8.57 34.26
CA LEU A 566 -6.05 9.67 34.27
C LEU A 566 -6.72 11.02 33.94
N ASN A 567 -7.61 11.04 32.94
CA ASN A 567 -8.38 12.24 32.60
C ASN A 567 -9.26 12.72 33.78
N ASP A 568 -9.90 11.81 34.51
CA ASP A 568 -10.72 12.14 35.69
C ASP A 568 -9.90 12.80 36.81
N LEU A 569 -8.62 12.40 36.97
CA LEU A 569 -7.70 13.03 37.93
C LEU A 569 -7.28 14.43 37.48
N VAL A 570 -7.07 14.62 36.16
CA VAL A 570 -6.77 15.94 35.59
C VAL A 570 -7.97 16.89 35.70
N GLU A 571 -9.18 16.40 35.42
CA GLU A 571 -10.42 17.18 35.55
C GLU A 571 -10.69 17.63 37.00
N ARG A 572 -10.35 16.78 37.98
CA ARG A 572 -10.42 17.10 39.41
C ARG A 572 -9.27 17.98 39.92
N ARG A 573 -8.27 18.28 39.08
CA ARG A 573 -7.03 19.01 39.43
C ARG A 573 -6.11 18.27 40.41
N ASP A 574 -6.30 16.96 40.58
CA ASP A 574 -5.40 16.11 41.38
C ASP A 574 -4.05 15.89 40.69
N LEU A 575 -4.05 15.95 39.35
CA LEU A 575 -2.87 15.93 38.50
C LEU A 575 -2.91 17.08 37.51
N HIS A 576 -1.74 17.57 37.11
CA HIS A 576 -1.60 18.62 36.08
C HIS A 576 -2.50 19.85 36.33
N PRO A 577 -2.42 20.51 37.51
CA PRO A 577 -3.35 21.59 37.88
C PRO A 577 -3.29 22.80 36.95
N ASN A 578 -2.26 22.90 36.10
CA ASN A 578 -2.09 23.98 35.11
C ASN A 578 -2.68 23.66 33.73
N LEU A 579 -3.12 22.43 33.45
CA LEU A 579 -3.85 22.11 32.23
C LEU A 579 -5.32 22.52 32.34
N SER A 580 -5.98 22.87 31.24
CA SER A 580 -7.44 23.09 31.27
C SER A 580 -8.18 21.82 31.74
N PRO A 581 -9.28 21.90 32.49
CA PRO A 581 -10.16 20.75 32.71
C PRO A 581 -10.59 20.19 31.35
N SER A 582 -10.68 18.87 31.25
CA SER A 582 -11.00 18.12 30.02
C SER A 582 -9.98 18.30 28.89
N SER A 583 -8.69 18.40 29.22
CA SER A 583 -7.61 18.58 28.24
C SER A 583 -7.01 17.31 27.65
N LEU A 584 -7.24 16.12 28.23
CA LEU A 584 -6.62 14.90 27.69
C LEU A 584 -7.34 14.33 26.47
N TRP A 585 -8.59 14.76 26.21
CA TRP A 585 -9.35 14.43 24.99
C TRP A 585 -9.32 12.93 24.64
N VAL A 586 -9.51 12.08 25.65
CA VAL A 586 -9.42 10.62 25.48
C VAL A 586 -10.56 10.15 24.59
N CYS A 587 -10.22 9.64 23.41
CA CYS A 587 -11.15 9.17 22.40
C CYS A 587 -10.81 7.73 22.01
N HIS A 588 -11.82 6.88 21.95
CA HIS A 588 -11.67 5.49 21.53
C HIS A 588 -12.83 5.11 20.63
N SER A 589 -12.53 4.86 19.35
CA SER A 589 -13.54 4.47 18.38
C SER A 589 -13.95 3.00 18.59
N PRO A 590 -15.22 2.63 18.35
CA PRO A 590 -15.66 1.24 18.46
C PRO A 590 -14.75 0.30 17.67
N LEU A 591 -14.41 -0.86 18.25
CA LEU A 591 -13.51 -1.88 17.68
C LEU A 591 -12.07 -1.45 17.40
N SER A 592 -11.73 -0.17 17.59
CA SER A 592 -10.38 0.32 17.28
C SER A 592 -9.38 -0.22 18.28
N LEU A 593 -8.21 -0.63 17.78
CA LEU A 593 -7.06 -0.92 18.62
C LEU A 593 -6.30 0.34 19.03
N ALA A 594 -6.66 1.51 18.49
CA ALA A 594 -6.05 2.79 18.81
C ALA A 594 -6.87 3.54 19.86
N VAL A 595 -6.22 4.01 20.92
CA VAL A 595 -6.79 4.98 21.86
C VAL A 595 -6.06 6.31 21.70
N ILE A 596 -6.82 7.36 21.43
CA ILE A 596 -6.33 8.71 21.12
C ILE A 596 -6.42 9.56 22.38
N PHE A 597 -5.45 10.43 22.60
CA PHE A 597 -5.42 11.38 23.71
C PHE A 597 -4.51 12.57 23.37
N ARG A 598 -4.43 13.56 24.26
CA ARG A 598 -3.55 14.74 24.15
C ARG A 598 -2.10 14.31 23.99
N ARG A 599 -1.40 14.95 23.06
CA ARG A 599 0.04 14.76 22.85
C ARG A 599 0.82 15.12 24.12
N PRO A 600 1.61 14.20 24.72
CA PRO A 600 2.54 14.53 25.79
C PRO A 600 3.78 15.25 25.26
N ASN A 601 4.69 15.62 26.16
CA ASN A 601 5.93 16.28 25.83
C ASN A 601 6.82 15.42 24.89
N LYS A 602 7.83 16.07 24.29
CA LYS A 602 8.75 15.43 23.34
C LYS A 602 9.46 14.19 23.90
N ALA A 603 9.80 14.17 25.19
CA ALA A 603 10.53 13.05 25.80
C ALA A 603 9.67 11.78 25.88
N ILE A 604 8.40 11.90 26.30
CA ILE A 604 7.46 10.78 26.33
C ILE A 604 7.13 10.33 24.90
N MET A 605 6.92 11.27 23.98
CA MET A 605 6.69 10.96 22.56
C MET A 605 7.82 10.10 21.98
N GLN A 606 9.08 10.45 22.26
CA GLN A 606 10.25 9.70 21.81
C GLN A 606 10.41 8.36 22.53
N LYS A 607 10.21 8.32 23.86
CA LYS A 607 10.34 7.09 24.68
C LYS A 607 9.42 5.98 24.19
N TYR A 608 8.17 6.31 23.88
CA TYR A 608 7.14 5.33 23.47
C TYR A 608 6.91 5.25 21.96
N VAL A 609 7.71 5.96 21.17
CA VAL A 609 7.63 6.01 19.70
C VAL A 609 6.21 6.39 19.25
N LEU A 610 5.68 7.45 19.86
CA LEU A 610 4.31 7.92 19.64
C LEU A 610 4.18 8.72 18.33
N CYS A 611 3.04 8.61 17.66
CA CYS A 611 2.69 9.39 16.49
C CYS A 611 1.85 10.62 16.88
N GLY A 612 2.17 11.80 16.34
CA GLY A 612 1.39 13.02 16.56
C GLY A 612 0.54 13.40 15.35
N GLU A 613 -0.67 13.92 15.61
CA GLU A 613 -1.55 14.54 14.61
C GLU A 613 -2.17 15.83 15.17
N GLU A 614 -2.51 16.76 14.29
CA GLU A 614 -3.23 17.99 14.65
C GLU A 614 -4.67 17.92 14.13
N ASP A 615 -5.64 18.06 15.02
CA ASP A 615 -7.06 18.06 14.71
C ASP A 615 -7.66 19.46 14.88
N PHE A 616 -8.23 20.00 13.79
CA PHE A 616 -8.80 21.35 13.73
C PHE A 616 -10.34 21.36 13.78
N ARG A 617 -11.01 20.20 13.95
CA ARG A 617 -12.48 20.10 13.82
C ARG A 617 -13.28 20.86 14.89
N HIS A 618 -12.64 21.30 15.96
CA HIS A 618 -13.29 22.00 17.07
C HIS A 618 -12.97 23.51 17.12
N GLY A 619 -12.51 24.10 16.02
CA GLY A 619 -12.19 25.53 15.95
C GLY A 619 -10.84 25.92 16.56
N GLU A 620 -10.27 25.06 17.40
CA GLU A 620 -8.91 25.14 17.95
C GLU A 620 -8.08 23.94 17.54
N ALA A 621 -6.78 24.14 17.34
CA ALA A 621 -5.84 23.08 16.99
C ALA A 621 -5.59 22.18 18.20
N ARG A 622 -6.07 20.94 18.15
CA ARG A 622 -5.77 19.92 19.16
C ARG A 622 -4.59 19.08 18.71
N LYS A 623 -3.51 19.09 19.49
CA LYS A 623 -2.37 18.19 19.28
C LYS A 623 -2.66 16.85 19.95
N LEU A 624 -2.85 15.83 19.14
CA LEU A 624 -3.25 14.48 19.56
C LEU A 624 -2.11 13.50 19.32
N THR A 625 -2.15 12.41 20.07
CA THR A 625 -1.37 11.20 19.85
C THR A 625 -2.29 9.99 20.00
N HIS A 626 -1.80 8.81 19.64
CA HIS A 626 -2.47 7.56 19.96
C HIS A 626 -1.51 6.50 20.50
N VAL A 627 -2.10 5.43 21.04
CA VAL A 627 -1.43 4.16 21.30
C VAL A 627 -2.24 3.04 20.64
N TYR A 628 -1.54 2.16 19.92
CA TYR A 628 -2.11 0.95 19.35
C TYR A 628 -1.86 -0.25 20.26
N ALA A 629 -2.94 -0.91 20.72
CA ALA A 629 -2.88 -2.15 21.46
C ALA A 629 -2.61 -3.34 20.53
N MET A 630 -1.34 -3.49 20.11
CA MET A 630 -0.87 -4.63 19.32
C MET A 630 -0.49 -5.82 20.24
N GLU A 631 -0.20 -6.99 19.65
CA GLU A 631 0.11 -8.22 20.39
C GLU A 631 1.24 -8.06 21.45
N HIS A 632 2.23 -7.20 21.20
CA HIS A 632 3.34 -6.98 22.13
C HIS A 632 3.02 -6.04 23.30
N VAL A 633 1.83 -5.44 23.33
CA VAL A 633 1.44 -4.46 24.35
C VAL A 633 0.94 -5.16 25.60
N THR A 634 1.68 -5.01 26.70
CA THR A 634 1.35 -5.62 27.99
C THR A 634 0.76 -4.61 28.97
N LEU A 635 0.08 -5.11 30.00
CA LEU A 635 -0.40 -4.28 31.12
C LEU A 635 0.74 -3.46 31.75
N GLN A 636 1.90 -4.07 31.94
CA GLN A 636 3.07 -3.40 32.53
C GLN A 636 3.60 -2.27 31.63
N LEU A 637 3.54 -2.43 30.31
CA LEU A 637 3.93 -1.36 29.38
C LEU A 637 2.92 -0.21 29.43
N VAL A 638 1.62 -0.52 29.48
CA VAL A 638 0.56 0.49 29.66
C VAL A 638 0.72 1.21 31.01
N ASP A 639 0.95 0.49 32.10
CA ASP A 639 1.14 1.08 33.44
C ASP A 639 2.35 2.01 33.49
N ARG A 640 3.46 1.65 32.82
CA ARG A 640 4.62 2.54 32.67
C ARG A 640 4.25 3.82 31.93
N LEU A 641 3.51 3.73 30.82
CA LEU A 641 3.06 4.91 30.09
C LEU A 641 2.17 5.80 30.97
N ILE A 642 1.20 5.21 31.67
CA ILE A 642 0.27 5.96 32.53
C ILE A 642 1.02 6.65 33.68
N HIS A 643 2.01 5.97 34.27
CA HIS A 643 2.88 6.55 35.28
C HIS A 643 3.67 7.75 34.75
N ASP A 644 4.28 7.63 33.57
CA ASP A 644 5.00 8.74 32.94
C ASP A 644 4.05 9.91 32.61
N LEU A 645 2.85 9.63 32.12
CA LEU A 645 1.83 10.64 31.83
C LEU A 645 1.28 11.31 33.10
N SER A 646 1.42 10.70 34.27
CA SER A 646 1.00 11.29 35.55
C SER A 646 2.06 12.18 36.19
N GLN A 647 3.29 12.21 35.68
CA GLN A 647 4.37 13.02 36.26
C GLN A 647 4.23 14.50 35.89
N ASP A 648 4.65 15.40 36.78
CA ASP A 648 4.71 16.83 36.48
C ASP A 648 5.54 17.11 35.21
N GLY A 649 5.00 17.99 34.34
CA GLY A 649 5.64 18.34 33.07
C GLY A 649 5.46 17.29 31.96
N ALA A 650 4.65 16.24 32.15
CA ALA A 650 4.35 15.27 31.10
C ALA A 650 3.65 15.88 29.86
N PHE A 651 3.01 17.04 30.02
CA PHE A 651 2.35 17.77 28.94
C PHE A 651 2.86 19.21 28.86
N ASP A 652 3.01 19.72 27.64
CA ASP A 652 3.39 21.10 27.40
C ASP A 652 2.21 22.04 27.73
N LEU A 653 2.47 23.08 28.55
CA LEU A 653 1.46 24.03 29.05
C LEU A 653 1.09 25.11 28.04
N TYR A 654 1.98 25.42 27.10
CA TYR A 654 1.84 26.49 26.13
C TYR A 654 2.16 25.96 24.73
N GLU A 655 1.13 25.59 23.98
CA GLU A 655 1.23 25.43 22.52
C GLU A 655 -0.09 25.72 21.83
#